data_AF-A0A1A8SJS0-F1
#
_entry.id   AF-A0A1A8SJS0-F1
#
_cell.length_a   1.000
_cell.length_b   1.000
_cell.length_c   1.000
_cell.angle_alpha   90.00
_cell.angle_beta   90.00
_cell.angle_gamma   90.00
#
_symmetry.space_group_name_H-M   'P 1'
#
loop_
_entity.id
_entity.type
_entity.pdbx_description
1 polymer ?
#
loop_
_entity_poly.entity_id
_entity_poly.type
_entity_poly.pdbx_seq_one_letter_code
_entity_poly.pdbx_strand_id
1 'polypeptide(L)'
;VKLPLFLCPPSHDVSLSLHGSEPKQQSPHRRRALAQPSTSGYQSADRPLTILHLEREDIMEESSAEALDSSIQDHVPPLAVKDLKVLLKKERSDCVSSSSRDDDSTLQNPGTHSSILDENTKSDSCIQEGKSKSVKLCFSDGKSRIDYILVYRKSSSQSEKREVFERNIRAEGLHMEKEASLTNSDVIFLKLHAPWDVLCRYAELMNIRMPFRRKIFYMHRRHKFLSRMEKRINQFRGWLPRKPMKFDSNTLPYLEENESFTAPFSRSRIHHFIIHNKETFFNNATRSRIIHHILQRVKYEEGKNKMGLNRLLNNNSYEAAFPLHEGWYHSKNSIRTHGAENHRHLLYECWAWWGVWYKYQPLDLIRRYFGEKIGLYFAWLGWYTGMLFPAAVVGLLVFLYGVFTLEHCPVSKEICQATDIIMCPICDQYCPYLRLSDSCIYAKVTHLFDNGATVFFAVFMAVWATVFLEFWKRRRAVLAYDWDLIDWEEEEDEVRPQFEAKYSKKERMNPISGKPEPYQAFTDKYSRLLVSASGIFFMILVVIAAVFGIVIYRVITVSTFAAFGWALIRNNSQVATTGTAVCINFCVIMLLNVLYEKVALLLTNLEQPRTESEWENSFTFKMFLFQFVNLNSSTFYIAFFLGRFTGRPGAYLRLINRWKLEECHPSGCLIDLCMQMGIIMVLKQTWNNFMELGYPLVQNWWTRRKLRREHGHHTMANLPQWEKDFHLQPANAYGLFDEYLKMILQFGFTTIFVAAFPLAPLLALINNIIEIRLDAYKFVTQWRRPLPSQAKDIGIWYGILEGIGILSVITNAFVIAVTSDFIPRLVYAYKYGPCAGQSQSAEGCMMGYVNASLSIFRVSDFERRSQPRTNGSDMFEEAVRFCRYRDYREPPDSAEPYSYTLQFWHVLAARLAFIIVFEHMVFAIKTLIAYLIPDLPKDLRDRMRREKYLIQEMMYEAELERLQKEKREKKKKGRVHHKEWP
;
A
#
# COMPACT_ATOMS: atom_id res chain seq x y z
N VAL A 1 4.61 -25.86 45.48
CA VAL A 1 3.65 -27.00 45.59
C VAL A 1 4.15 -28.13 44.69
N LYS A 2 3.76 -29.39 44.93
CA LYS A 2 4.46 -30.59 44.41
C LYS A 2 4.08 -31.02 42.98
N LEU A 3 5.01 -31.80 42.41
CA LEU A 3 5.00 -32.66 41.21
C LEU A 3 3.88 -33.75 41.21
N PRO A 4 3.71 -34.65 40.19
CA PRO A 4 4.68 -35.09 39.16
C PRO A 4 4.19 -35.32 37.69
N LEU A 5 5.15 -35.69 36.83
CA LEU A 5 4.96 -36.37 35.52
C LEU A 5 4.80 -37.91 35.72
N PHE A 6 4.47 -38.66 34.66
CA PHE A 6 4.91 -40.06 34.50
C PHE A 6 5.17 -40.46 33.02
N LEU A 7 5.84 -41.60 32.81
CA LEU A 7 6.31 -42.16 31.52
C LEU A 7 5.67 -43.55 31.22
N CYS A 8 5.91 -44.08 30.00
CA CYS A 8 5.34 -45.30 29.39
C CYS A 8 6.18 -46.59 29.64
N PRO A 9 5.90 -47.77 29.04
CA PRO A 9 4.65 -48.32 28.45
C PRO A 9 4.13 -49.54 29.29
N PRO A 10 4.26 -50.89 29.03
CA PRO A 10 4.65 -51.72 27.86
C PRO A 10 3.66 -52.87 27.44
N SER A 11 3.99 -53.54 26.32
CA SER A 11 3.76 -54.98 25.93
C SER A 11 2.42 -55.73 26.15
N HIS A 12 1.91 -56.34 25.05
CA HIS A 12 1.66 -57.80 24.97
C HIS A 12 1.45 -58.29 23.51
N ASP A 13 2.00 -59.47 23.16
CA ASP A 13 1.89 -60.12 21.84
C ASP A 13 0.83 -61.24 21.78
N VAL A 14 0.24 -61.47 20.59
CA VAL A 14 -0.22 -62.79 20.08
C VAL A 14 0.03 -62.85 18.56
N SER A 15 0.28 -64.03 17.98
CA SER A 15 0.73 -64.19 16.58
C SER A 15 0.19 -65.49 15.91
N LEU A 16 0.49 -65.67 14.60
CA LEU A 16 0.32 -66.90 13.77
C LEU A 16 -1.15 -67.30 13.41
N SER A 17 -1.50 -68.05 12.33
CA SER A 17 -0.89 -68.47 11.03
C SER A 17 -1.98 -69.23 10.19
N LEU A 18 -1.86 -69.82 8.98
CA LEU A 18 -0.83 -70.02 7.91
C LEU A 18 -1.53 -70.51 6.60
N HIS A 19 -0.97 -70.22 5.39
CA HIS A 19 -1.38 -70.71 4.03
C HIS A 19 -2.82 -70.36 3.54
N GLY A 20 -3.18 -70.41 2.24
CA GLY A 20 -2.52 -70.62 0.93
C GLY A 20 -3.58 -70.33 -0.17
N SER A 21 -3.34 -70.07 -1.46
CA SER A 21 -2.32 -70.57 -2.42
C SER A 21 -2.36 -69.74 -3.74
N GLU A 22 -1.34 -69.89 -4.60
CA GLU A 22 -1.26 -69.34 -5.98
C GLU A 22 -1.66 -70.44 -7.01
N PRO A 23 -2.00 -70.16 -8.30
CA PRO A 23 -0.94 -69.91 -9.29
C PRO A 23 -1.30 -69.16 -10.61
N LYS A 24 -0.25 -68.86 -11.41
CA LYS A 24 -0.22 -68.55 -12.88
C LYS A 24 -0.86 -67.22 -13.34
N GLN A 25 -0.19 -66.29 -14.04
CA GLN A 25 0.86 -66.30 -15.09
C GLN A 25 0.35 -66.53 -16.52
N GLN A 26 0.23 -65.45 -17.30
CA GLN A 26 0.82 -65.36 -18.65
C GLN A 26 0.85 -63.91 -19.19
N SER A 27 1.93 -63.57 -19.90
CA SER A 27 2.02 -62.43 -20.82
C SER A 27 2.11 -62.96 -22.25
N PRO A 28 1.98 -62.10 -23.27
CA PRO A 28 3.04 -62.11 -24.28
C PRO A 28 3.53 -60.70 -24.68
N HIS A 29 4.46 -60.64 -25.63
CA HIS A 29 5.39 -59.52 -25.83
C HIS A 29 5.55 -59.17 -27.33
N ARG A 30 5.65 -57.87 -27.64
CA ARG A 30 6.71 -57.26 -28.50
C ARG A 30 6.72 -57.51 -30.04
N ARG A 31 6.45 -56.44 -30.82
CA ARG A 31 7.11 -55.92 -32.07
C ARG A 31 6.24 -54.75 -32.61
N ARG A 32 6.67 -53.58 -33.11
CA ARG A 32 7.92 -52.98 -33.68
C ARG A 32 8.12 -53.13 -35.20
N ALA A 33 7.63 -52.17 -36.01
CA ALA A 33 8.22 -51.72 -37.31
C ALA A 33 7.49 -50.47 -37.90
N LEU A 34 8.10 -49.80 -38.89
CA LEU A 34 7.62 -48.62 -39.63
C LEU A 34 6.69 -48.98 -40.81
N ALA A 35 5.85 -48.04 -41.26
CA ALA A 35 5.71 -47.67 -42.70
C ALA A 35 4.89 -46.38 -42.97
N GLN A 36 5.48 -45.47 -43.76
CA GLN A 36 4.86 -44.59 -44.79
C GLN A 36 5.56 -44.98 -46.13
N PRO A 37 5.21 -44.47 -47.36
CA PRO A 37 4.28 -43.39 -47.74
C PRO A 37 3.36 -43.71 -48.97
N SER A 38 2.57 -42.72 -49.42
CA SER A 38 2.13 -42.39 -50.82
C SER A 38 0.83 -41.54 -50.74
N THR A 39 0.76 -40.28 -51.19
CA THR A 39 0.62 -39.73 -52.57
C THR A 39 -0.59 -40.29 -53.33
N SER A 40 -1.41 -39.51 -54.06
CA SER A 40 -1.21 -38.20 -54.71
C SER A 40 -2.52 -37.45 -54.99
N GLY A 41 -2.49 -36.13 -55.20
CA GLY A 41 -3.65 -35.36 -55.68
C GLY A 41 -3.44 -33.83 -55.71
N TYR A 42 -2.74 -33.32 -56.74
CA TYR A 42 -2.46 -31.89 -56.94
C TYR A 42 -3.29 -31.34 -58.12
N GLN A 43 -3.85 -30.13 -58.00
CA GLN A 43 -3.80 -29.10 -59.05
C GLN A 43 -4.29 -27.72 -58.57
N SER A 44 -3.99 -26.68 -59.33
CA SER A 44 -4.05 -25.26 -58.91
C SER A 44 -4.16 -24.31 -60.11
N ALA A 45 -5.08 -23.34 -60.04
CA ALA A 45 -5.27 -22.15 -60.92
C ALA A 45 -6.54 -21.39 -60.43
N ASP A 46 -6.81 -20.11 -60.70
CA ASP A 46 -5.96 -18.92 -60.86
C ASP A 46 -6.81 -17.64 -60.59
N ARG A 47 -6.25 -16.43 -60.71
CA ARG A 47 -6.98 -15.13 -60.69
C ARG A 47 -7.39 -14.69 -62.14
N PRO A 48 -8.03 -13.52 -62.47
CA PRO A 48 -8.47 -12.36 -61.65
C PRO A 48 -9.80 -11.61 -62.04
N LEU A 49 -10.15 -10.58 -61.23
CA LEU A 49 -10.69 -9.22 -61.58
C LEU A 49 -12.10 -8.96 -62.23
N THR A 50 -12.54 -7.69 -62.02
CA THR A 50 -13.64 -6.91 -62.70
C THR A 50 -15.07 -7.18 -62.19
N ILE A 51 -16.01 -6.28 -61.79
CA ILE A 51 -16.28 -4.80 -61.78
C ILE A 51 -17.56 -4.41 -62.60
N LEU A 52 -18.38 -3.48 -62.05
CA LEU A 52 -19.51 -2.66 -62.60
C LEU A 52 -21.00 -3.05 -62.35
N HIS A 53 -21.70 -2.18 -61.58
CA HIS A 53 -23.06 -1.58 -61.75
C HIS A 53 -24.35 -2.45 -61.98
N LEU A 54 -25.61 -1.97 -61.86
CA LEU A 54 -26.23 -0.61 -61.85
C LEU A 54 -27.62 -0.59 -61.11
N GLU A 55 -28.07 0.56 -60.55
CA GLU A 55 -29.49 1.08 -60.46
C GLU A 55 -30.66 0.28 -59.75
N ARG A 56 -31.81 0.82 -59.28
CA ARG A 56 -32.40 2.19 -59.03
C ARG A 56 -33.70 2.15 -58.15
N GLU A 57 -34.06 3.24 -57.44
CA GLU A 57 -35.40 3.83 -57.02
C GLU A 57 -36.61 2.93 -56.56
N ASP A 58 -37.62 3.36 -55.75
CA ASP A 58 -37.73 4.36 -54.64
C ASP A 58 -38.93 3.94 -53.67
N ILE A 59 -39.97 4.65 -53.17
CA ILE A 59 -40.54 6.03 -53.24
C ILE A 59 -41.53 6.33 -52.06
N MET A 60 -41.66 7.60 -51.61
CA MET A 60 -42.78 8.37 -50.92
C MET A 60 -43.72 7.74 -49.83
N GLU A 61 -44.31 8.44 -48.83
CA GLU A 61 -44.35 9.86 -48.35
C GLU A 61 -44.59 9.89 -46.79
N GLU A 62 -45.11 10.87 -46.01
CA GLU A 62 -45.89 12.13 -46.18
C GLU A 62 -45.56 13.18 -45.04
N SER A 63 -46.55 13.91 -44.47
CA SER A 63 -46.41 15.07 -43.55
C SER A 63 -47.14 14.88 -42.17
N SER A 64 -47.31 15.82 -41.21
CA SER A 64 -47.36 17.30 -41.20
C SER A 64 -46.85 17.98 -39.89
N ALA A 65 -47.06 19.30 -39.75
CA ALA A 65 -46.04 20.30 -39.41
C ALA A 65 -46.59 21.65 -38.88
N GLU A 66 -45.74 22.45 -38.20
CA GLU A 66 -45.83 23.92 -37.92
C GLU A 66 -44.45 24.37 -37.35
N ALA A 67 -43.65 25.26 -37.97
CA ALA A 67 -43.72 26.74 -38.13
C ALA A 67 -43.33 27.52 -36.84
N LEU A 68 -42.43 28.53 -36.82
CA LEU A 68 -42.23 29.66 -37.77
C LEU A 68 -40.78 30.27 -37.70
N ASP A 69 -40.21 30.69 -38.85
CA ASP A 69 -39.28 31.81 -39.18
C ASP A 69 -38.12 32.32 -38.27
N SER A 70 -37.00 32.92 -38.77
CA SER A 70 -36.61 33.34 -40.15
C SER A 70 -35.08 33.43 -40.41
N SER A 71 -34.70 33.19 -41.68
CA SER A 71 -33.62 33.77 -42.57
C SER A 71 -32.26 34.34 -42.00
N ILE A 72 -31.12 34.43 -42.72
CA ILE A 72 -30.75 34.48 -44.17
C ILE A 72 -29.45 33.66 -44.46
N GLN A 73 -29.33 33.15 -45.70
CA GLN A 73 -28.19 32.70 -46.55
C GLN A 73 -26.70 33.06 -46.20
N ASP A 74 -25.64 32.41 -46.73
CA ASP A 74 -25.52 31.54 -47.94
C ASP A 74 -24.35 30.49 -47.93
N HIS A 75 -24.23 29.71 -49.02
CA HIS A 75 -23.28 28.61 -49.34
C HIS A 75 -21.82 29.04 -49.68
N VAL A 76 -20.73 28.23 -49.85
CA VAL A 76 -20.40 26.76 -49.83
C VAL A 76 -18.84 26.54 -49.62
N PRO A 77 -18.32 25.33 -49.30
CA PRO A 77 -16.86 25.02 -49.06
C PRO A 77 -16.11 24.54 -50.36
N PRO A 78 -14.93 23.83 -50.40
CA PRO A 78 -14.08 23.19 -49.37
C PRO A 78 -12.53 23.23 -49.61
N LEU A 79 -11.81 22.18 -49.13
CA LEU A 79 -10.45 21.66 -49.45
C LEU A 79 -9.27 21.98 -48.50
N ALA A 80 -8.20 21.17 -48.65
CA ALA A 80 -7.34 20.70 -47.55
C ALA A 80 -5.82 20.84 -47.81
N VAL A 81 -5.04 20.87 -46.71
CA VAL A 81 -3.65 20.36 -46.56
C VAL A 81 -2.55 20.88 -47.52
N LYS A 82 -1.64 21.74 -47.01
CA LYS A 82 -0.19 21.43 -46.86
C LYS A 82 0.65 22.52 -46.15
N ASP A 83 1.89 22.15 -45.81
CA ASP A 83 2.92 22.96 -45.12
C ASP A 83 3.62 24.02 -46.00
N LEU A 84 4.12 25.12 -45.40
CA LEU A 84 5.56 25.43 -45.34
C LEU A 84 5.94 26.60 -44.38
N LYS A 85 7.26 26.82 -44.20
CA LYS A 85 7.91 27.89 -43.40
C LYS A 85 8.32 29.11 -44.25
N VAL A 86 8.29 30.33 -43.67
CA VAL A 86 8.99 31.60 -44.07
C VAL A 86 8.73 32.65 -42.96
N LEU A 87 9.47 33.72 -42.63
CA LEU A 87 10.83 34.31 -42.86
C LEU A 87 11.34 34.68 -41.43
N LEU A 88 12.61 34.71 -40.99
CA LEU A 88 13.95 35.11 -41.48
C LEU A 88 14.26 36.63 -41.50
N LYS A 89 15.02 37.10 -40.48
CA LYS A 89 16.01 38.20 -40.48
C LYS A 89 16.99 37.91 -39.30
N LYS A 90 18.34 37.92 -39.40
CA LYS A 90 19.34 38.78 -40.09
C LYS A 90 19.58 40.07 -39.27
N GLU A 91 20.78 40.42 -38.78
CA GLU A 91 22.15 39.98 -39.13
C GLU A 91 23.22 40.31 -38.03
N ARG A 92 24.34 39.54 -38.01
CA ARG A 92 25.75 39.98 -37.79
C ARG A 92 26.15 40.77 -36.51
N SER A 93 27.44 40.99 -36.19
CA SER A 93 28.75 40.58 -36.79
C SER A 93 29.85 40.66 -35.72
N ASP A 94 31.09 40.16 -35.89
CA ASP A 94 31.70 39.02 -36.60
C ASP A 94 33.21 39.12 -36.28
N CYS A 95 33.85 38.21 -35.50
CA CYS A 95 35.33 38.11 -35.52
C CYS A 95 35.90 36.75 -35.06
N VAL A 96 37.02 36.36 -35.68
CA VAL A 96 37.69 35.06 -35.56
C VAL A 96 39.11 35.27 -35.03
N SER A 97 39.63 34.31 -34.25
CA SER A 97 41.07 34.05 -34.19
C SER A 97 41.35 32.60 -34.58
N SER A 98 42.41 32.37 -35.35
CA SER A 98 42.67 31.13 -36.05
C SER A 98 44.03 30.53 -35.69
N SER A 99 44.06 29.22 -35.44
CA SER A 99 45.02 28.27 -36.03
C SER A 99 44.75 26.86 -35.51
N SER A 100 45.16 25.87 -36.29
CA SER A 100 45.14 24.45 -35.95
C SER A 100 46.57 23.93 -35.81
N ARG A 101 46.77 22.96 -34.90
CA ARG A 101 47.34 21.62 -35.17
C ARG A 101 47.64 20.86 -33.87
N ASP A 102 47.20 19.59 -33.86
CA ASP A 102 47.95 18.34 -33.64
C ASP A 102 48.91 18.15 -32.43
N ASP A 103 49.09 16.87 -32.10
CA ASP A 103 50.18 16.20 -31.34
C ASP A 103 50.33 16.35 -29.79
N ASP A 104 49.62 15.43 -29.11
CA ASP A 104 50.17 14.32 -28.29
C ASP A 104 51.01 14.51 -26.98
N SER A 105 50.78 13.55 -26.06
CA SER A 105 51.70 13.01 -25.03
C SER A 105 52.05 13.75 -23.71
N THR A 106 51.41 13.28 -22.63
CA THR A 106 52.01 12.84 -21.34
C THR A 106 52.94 13.71 -20.44
N LEU A 107 52.53 13.81 -19.15
CA LEU A 107 53.34 13.62 -17.92
C LEU A 107 54.58 14.51 -17.62
N GLN A 108 54.47 15.46 -16.65
CA GLN A 108 55.02 15.33 -15.27
C GLN A 108 54.81 16.58 -14.36
N ASN A 109 54.93 16.35 -13.05
CA ASN A 109 55.00 17.31 -11.93
C ASN A 109 56.48 17.44 -11.46
N PRO A 110 56.87 18.29 -10.47
CA PRO A 110 56.34 19.58 -10.00
C PRO A 110 57.46 20.67 -9.90
N GLY A 111 57.15 21.89 -9.41
CA GLY A 111 58.18 22.89 -9.07
C GLY A 111 57.69 24.03 -8.16
N THR A 112 58.47 24.38 -7.13
CA THR A 112 58.20 25.43 -6.13
C THR A 112 59.15 26.61 -6.34
N HIS A 113 58.72 27.87 -6.12
CA HIS A 113 59.44 28.89 -5.30
C HIS A 113 58.73 30.28 -5.24
N SER A 114 59.34 31.25 -4.57
CA SER A 114 58.67 32.33 -3.81
C SER A 114 59.45 33.65 -3.72
N SER A 115 58.79 34.78 -4.04
CA SER A 115 59.13 36.19 -3.66
C SER A 115 58.02 37.09 -4.24
N ILE A 116 57.34 38.01 -3.55
CA ILE A 116 57.70 39.04 -2.55
C ILE A 116 58.55 40.18 -3.15
N LEU A 117 57.89 41.28 -3.56
CA LEU A 117 58.16 42.66 -3.11
C LEU A 117 57.03 43.60 -3.61
N ASP A 118 56.95 44.80 -3.01
CA ASP A 118 55.81 45.73 -3.08
C ASP A 118 55.99 46.88 -4.09
N GLU A 119 54.88 47.47 -4.57
CA GLU A 119 54.53 48.88 -4.22
C GLU A 119 53.09 49.28 -4.62
N ASN A 120 52.66 50.49 -4.23
CA ASN A 120 51.26 50.94 -4.21
C ASN A 120 50.85 51.86 -5.37
N THR A 121 49.65 51.66 -5.93
CA THR A 121 48.77 52.80 -6.32
C THR A 121 47.28 52.38 -6.28
N LYS A 122 46.36 53.36 -6.29
CA LYS A 122 44.91 53.18 -6.05
C LYS A 122 44.08 53.15 -7.34
N SER A 123 42.82 52.67 -7.20
CA SER A 123 41.68 52.74 -8.16
C SER A 123 41.88 51.96 -9.48
N ASP A 124 40.90 51.23 -10.01
CA ASP A 124 39.46 51.17 -9.69
C ASP A 124 38.86 49.75 -9.71
N SER A 125 37.59 49.63 -9.28
CA SER A 125 36.91 48.35 -9.08
C SER A 125 36.41 47.68 -10.37
N CYS A 126 36.83 46.44 -10.62
CA CYS A 126 36.10 45.52 -11.49
C CYS A 126 36.16 44.08 -10.94
N ILE A 127 35.07 43.62 -10.33
CA ILE A 127 34.93 42.23 -9.85
C ILE A 127 34.43 41.37 -11.01
N GLN A 128 35.18 40.33 -11.38
CA GLN A 128 34.72 39.34 -12.36
C GLN A 128 33.57 38.48 -11.79
N GLU A 129 32.33 38.78 -12.17
CA GLU A 129 31.22 37.81 -12.09
C GLU A 129 31.45 36.68 -13.11
N GLY A 130 32.36 35.75 -12.78
CA GLY A 130 32.88 34.74 -13.72
C GLY A 130 32.89 33.29 -13.22
N LYS A 131 32.22 32.97 -12.10
CA LYS A 131 32.05 31.59 -11.62
C LYS A 131 30.61 31.33 -11.21
N SER A 132 30.13 30.11 -11.46
CA SER A 132 28.72 29.74 -11.36
C SER A 132 28.16 29.95 -9.95
N LYS A 133 26.96 30.55 -9.86
CA LYS A 133 26.21 30.75 -8.62
C LYS A 133 25.68 29.39 -8.12
N SER A 134 26.55 28.62 -7.48
CA SER A 134 26.19 27.37 -6.79
C SER A 134 25.10 27.64 -5.76
N VAL A 135 24.11 26.75 -5.69
CA VAL A 135 22.94 26.92 -4.82
C VAL A 135 23.41 27.03 -3.36
N LYS A 136 23.19 28.19 -2.72
CA LYS A 136 23.65 28.46 -1.35
C LYS A 136 22.91 27.59 -0.34
N LEU A 137 23.46 26.39 -0.09
CA LEU A 137 23.10 25.48 1.00
C LEU A 137 23.97 25.70 2.26
N CYS A 138 24.80 26.74 2.26
CA CYS A 138 25.63 27.18 3.39
C CYS A 138 25.14 28.52 3.96
N PHE A 139 25.66 28.90 5.12
CA PHE A 139 25.52 30.22 5.72
C PHE A 139 26.20 31.30 4.84
N SER A 140 26.10 32.57 5.23
CA SER A 140 26.80 33.68 4.57
C SER A 140 28.33 33.49 4.45
N ASP A 141 28.93 32.68 5.34
CA ASP A 141 30.36 32.33 5.34
C ASP A 141 30.81 31.41 4.18
N GLY A 142 29.86 30.80 3.46
CA GLY A 142 30.11 29.81 2.40
C GLY A 142 30.63 28.44 2.87
N LYS A 143 30.83 28.24 4.19
CA LYS A 143 31.47 27.05 4.78
C LYS A 143 30.52 26.25 5.68
N SER A 144 29.73 26.92 6.51
CA SER A 144 28.82 26.27 7.46
C SER A 144 27.56 25.80 6.74
N ARG A 145 27.41 24.48 6.52
CA ARG A 145 26.24 23.90 5.84
C ARG A 145 24.96 24.07 6.66
N ILE A 146 23.87 24.49 6.02
CA ILE A 146 22.55 24.53 6.66
C ILE A 146 22.01 23.09 6.76
N ASP A 147 21.86 22.61 8.00
CA ASP A 147 21.41 21.24 8.29
C ASP A 147 19.93 21.18 8.69
N TYR A 148 19.42 22.24 9.32
CA TYR A 148 18.06 22.34 9.84
C TYR A 148 17.64 23.80 9.92
N ILE A 149 16.33 24.10 9.84
CA ILE A 149 15.84 25.47 10.08
C ILE A 149 14.65 25.50 11.04
N LEU A 150 14.55 26.63 11.74
CA LEU A 150 13.38 27.05 12.51
C LEU A 150 12.85 28.35 11.89
N VAL A 151 11.53 28.51 11.84
CA VAL A 151 10.86 29.70 11.30
C VAL A 151 10.03 30.33 12.40
N TYR A 152 10.16 31.64 12.59
CA TYR A 152 9.34 32.38 13.55
C TYR A 152 8.95 33.76 13.03
N ARG A 153 7.98 34.35 13.71
CA ARG A 153 7.42 35.67 13.37
C ARG A 153 7.84 36.71 14.41
N LYS A 154 8.21 37.93 14.01
CA LYS A 154 8.66 38.99 14.94
C LYS A 154 7.51 39.43 15.85
N SER A 155 6.30 39.54 15.29
CA SER A 155 5.05 39.90 15.99
C SER A 155 4.56 38.87 17.04
N SER A 156 5.25 37.74 17.24
CA SER A 156 4.89 36.76 18.28
C SER A 156 5.15 37.30 19.69
N SER A 157 4.16 37.25 20.59
CA SER A 157 4.28 37.72 21.98
C SER A 157 5.18 36.87 22.89
N GLN A 158 5.80 35.79 22.40
CA GLN A 158 6.62 34.86 23.20
C GLN A 158 8.12 34.96 22.86
N SER A 159 8.63 36.18 22.67
CA SER A 159 10.04 36.47 22.38
C SER A 159 11.00 35.90 23.43
N GLU A 160 10.72 36.13 24.72
CA GLU A 160 11.59 35.72 25.84
C GLU A 160 11.91 34.22 25.84
N LYS A 161 10.88 33.38 25.70
CA LYS A 161 11.01 31.91 25.69
C LYS A 161 11.79 31.41 24.47
N ARG A 162 11.65 32.10 23.34
CA ARG A 162 12.46 31.85 22.14
C ARG A 162 13.92 32.23 22.37
N GLU A 163 14.20 33.36 22.99
CA GLU A 163 15.58 33.81 23.27
C GLU A 163 16.29 32.92 24.30
N VAL A 164 15.58 32.44 25.33
CA VAL A 164 16.12 31.42 26.26
C VAL A 164 16.42 30.12 25.52
N PHE A 165 15.49 29.64 24.67
CA PHE A 165 15.71 28.43 23.86
C PHE A 165 16.89 28.58 22.89
N GLU A 166 17.02 29.71 22.19
CA GLU A 166 18.15 30.02 21.31
C GLU A 166 19.49 30.12 22.05
N ARG A 167 19.50 30.73 23.25
CA ARG A 167 20.68 30.80 24.11
C ARG A 167 21.14 29.40 24.54
N ASN A 168 20.18 28.51 24.83
CA ASN A 168 20.45 27.12 25.20
C ASN A 168 20.87 26.25 23.99
N ILE A 169 20.32 26.48 22.78
CA ILE A 169 20.82 25.88 21.52
C ILE A 169 22.31 26.20 21.33
N ARG A 170 22.70 27.45 21.56
CA ARG A 170 24.11 27.87 21.46
C ARG A 170 24.98 27.26 22.56
N ALA A 171 24.44 27.07 23.77
CA ALA A 171 25.15 26.42 24.87
C ALA A 171 25.46 24.93 24.61
N GLU A 172 24.62 24.22 23.85
CA GLU A 172 24.94 22.85 23.38
C GLU A 172 25.91 22.81 22.17
N GLY A 173 26.37 23.98 21.70
CA GLY A 173 27.39 24.11 20.66
C GLY A 173 26.89 24.19 19.22
N LEU A 174 25.57 24.34 18.99
CA LEU A 174 25.04 24.52 17.64
C LEU A 174 25.31 25.94 17.12
N HIS A 175 25.77 26.02 15.87
CA HIS A 175 25.97 27.30 15.16
C HIS A 175 24.64 27.76 14.55
N MET A 176 24.39 29.07 14.58
CA MET A 176 23.09 29.66 14.21
C MET A 176 23.26 30.96 13.40
N GLU A 177 22.48 31.11 12.34
CA GLU A 177 22.41 32.33 11.52
C GLU A 177 20.94 32.76 11.36
N LYS A 178 20.65 34.06 11.51
CA LYS A 178 19.32 34.64 11.35
C LYS A 178 19.25 35.44 10.05
N GLU A 179 18.23 35.18 9.24
CA GLU A 179 17.96 35.93 8.01
C GLU A 179 16.47 36.27 7.93
N ALA A 180 16.15 37.50 7.51
CA ALA A 180 14.75 37.88 7.27
C ALA A 180 14.25 37.29 5.94
N SER A 181 12.97 36.94 5.87
CA SER A 181 12.33 36.53 4.62
C SER A 181 12.32 37.67 3.59
N LEU A 182 12.53 37.33 2.31
CA LEU A 182 12.44 38.29 1.20
C LEU A 182 10.98 38.62 0.84
N THR A 183 10.04 37.75 1.22
CA THR A 183 8.59 37.92 0.95
C THR A 183 7.78 38.44 2.14
N ASN A 184 8.31 38.41 3.36
CA ASN A 184 7.63 38.97 4.53
C ASN A 184 8.62 39.42 5.61
N SER A 185 8.73 40.72 5.84
CA SER A 185 9.64 41.31 6.83
C SER A 185 9.32 40.93 8.29
N ASP A 186 8.14 40.39 8.59
CA ASP A 186 7.76 39.84 9.89
C ASP A 186 8.32 38.41 10.10
N VAL A 187 8.67 37.67 9.04
CA VAL A 187 9.18 36.29 9.13
C VAL A 187 10.71 36.27 9.20
N ILE A 188 11.25 35.52 10.16
CA ILE A 188 12.69 35.23 10.29
C ILE A 188 12.93 33.73 10.11
N PHE A 189 13.90 33.42 9.25
CA PHE A 189 14.52 32.10 9.12
C PHE A 189 15.74 32.02 10.05
N LEU A 190 15.71 31.05 10.96
CA LEU A 190 16.83 30.69 11.82
C LEU A 190 17.47 29.41 11.28
N LYS A 191 18.61 29.55 10.62
CA LYS A 191 19.41 28.44 10.08
C LYS A 191 20.25 27.84 11.21
N LEU A 192 20.37 26.52 11.23
CA LEU A 192 21.19 25.77 12.18
C LEU A 192 22.24 24.92 11.45
N HIS A 193 23.44 24.88 12.03
CA HIS A 193 24.56 24.05 11.59
C HIS A 193 25.16 23.30 12.79
N ALA A 194 25.40 22.00 12.62
CA ALA A 194 26.12 21.19 13.60
C ALA A 194 27.62 21.06 13.24
N PRO A 195 28.53 21.64 14.05
CA PRO A 195 29.97 21.46 13.84
C PRO A 195 30.42 20.03 14.17
N TRP A 196 31.58 19.63 13.64
CA TRP A 196 32.08 18.26 13.69
C TRP A 196 32.14 17.65 15.09
N ASP A 197 32.57 18.40 16.11
CA ASP A 197 32.68 17.89 17.48
C ASP A 197 31.33 17.68 18.17
N VAL A 198 30.32 18.50 17.85
CA VAL A 198 28.94 18.31 18.31
C VAL A 198 28.35 17.07 17.64
N LEU A 199 28.54 16.91 16.33
CA LEU A 199 28.14 15.69 15.61
C LEU A 199 28.81 14.44 16.20
N CYS A 200 30.11 14.49 16.50
CA CYS A 200 30.82 13.38 17.13
C CYS A 200 30.33 13.07 18.55
N ARG A 201 30.03 14.10 19.36
CA ARG A 201 29.48 13.95 20.72
C ARG A 201 28.10 13.29 20.68
N TYR A 202 27.20 13.79 19.84
CA TYR A 202 25.84 13.23 19.75
C TYR A 202 25.77 11.91 18.99
N ALA A 203 26.66 11.66 18.01
CA ALA A 203 26.75 10.35 17.38
C ALA A 203 27.20 9.24 18.36
N GLU A 204 28.07 9.57 19.32
CA GLU A 204 28.48 8.66 20.41
C GLU A 204 27.38 8.50 21.47
N LEU A 205 26.61 9.56 21.79
CA LEU A 205 25.45 9.48 22.68
C LEU A 205 24.26 8.70 22.08
N MET A 206 24.11 8.74 20.75
CA MET A 206 23.07 8.05 19.98
C MET A 206 23.59 6.75 19.31
N ASN A 207 24.73 6.20 19.77
CA ASN A 207 25.34 4.95 19.29
C ASN A 207 25.44 4.76 17.76
N ILE A 208 25.50 5.85 16.98
CA ILE A 208 25.26 5.82 15.54
C ILE A 208 26.27 4.91 14.84
N ARG A 209 25.77 3.86 14.18
CA ARG A 209 26.60 2.86 13.51
C ARG A 209 27.26 3.44 12.27
N MET A 210 28.56 3.24 12.14
CA MET A 210 29.42 3.82 11.11
C MET A 210 30.44 2.80 10.57
N PRO A 211 30.88 2.93 9.30
CA PRO A 211 31.72 1.94 8.63
C PRO A 211 33.13 1.85 9.24
N PHE A 212 33.52 0.62 9.61
CA PHE A 212 34.73 0.29 10.35
C PHE A 212 35.85 -0.23 9.42
N ARG A 213 37.09 0.16 9.71
CA ARG A 213 38.30 -0.21 8.94
C ARG A 213 38.66 -1.66 9.18
N ARG A 214 38.76 -2.42 8.09
CA ARG A 214 38.99 -3.87 8.09
C ARG A 214 40.47 -4.20 7.87
N LYS A 215 41.04 -5.08 8.71
CA LYS A 215 42.17 -5.95 8.31
C LYS A 215 41.62 -7.01 7.34
N ILE A 216 42.12 -7.08 6.11
CA ILE A 216 41.52 -7.93 5.07
C ILE A 216 41.94 -9.39 5.24
N PHE A 217 41.23 -10.11 6.11
CA PHE A 217 41.20 -11.57 6.05
C PHE A 217 40.43 -12.02 4.80
N TYR A 218 41.04 -12.92 4.03
CA TYR A 218 40.61 -13.31 2.68
C TYR A 218 39.20 -13.90 2.65
N MET A 219 38.42 -13.54 1.63
CA MET A 219 37.14 -14.21 1.37
C MET A 219 37.38 -15.65 0.89
N HIS A 220 36.83 -16.61 1.64
CA HIS A 220 37.12 -18.02 1.44
C HIS A 220 36.64 -18.55 0.07
N ARG A 221 37.36 -19.55 -0.46
CA ARG A 221 37.36 -20.04 -1.86
C ARG A 221 35.97 -20.28 -2.48
N ARG A 222 34.96 -20.57 -1.64
CA ARG A 222 33.57 -20.92 -1.97
C ARG A 222 32.83 -19.82 -2.75
N HIS A 223 33.02 -18.55 -2.41
CA HIS A 223 32.35 -17.43 -3.11
C HIS A 223 32.81 -17.32 -4.58
N LYS A 224 34.09 -17.62 -4.85
CA LYS A 224 34.69 -17.66 -6.19
C LYS A 224 34.32 -18.92 -7.00
N PHE A 225 33.49 -19.81 -6.44
CA PHE A 225 32.86 -20.93 -7.15
C PHE A 225 31.38 -20.64 -7.41
N LEU A 226 30.65 -20.18 -6.40
CA LEU A 226 29.27 -19.71 -6.53
C LEU A 226 29.14 -18.62 -7.61
N SER A 227 29.99 -17.59 -7.61
CA SER A 227 29.95 -16.55 -8.65
C SER A 227 30.33 -17.04 -10.06
N ARG A 228 31.02 -18.18 -10.20
CA ARG A 228 31.24 -18.84 -11.51
C ARG A 228 30.01 -19.63 -11.96
N MET A 229 29.33 -20.31 -11.04
CA MET A 229 28.08 -21.01 -11.31
C MET A 229 26.95 -20.02 -11.63
N GLU A 230 26.85 -18.93 -10.86
CA GLU A 230 25.92 -17.83 -11.10
C GLU A 230 26.23 -17.05 -12.38
N LYS A 231 27.51 -16.92 -12.78
CA LYS A 231 27.85 -16.41 -14.13
C LYS A 231 27.32 -17.34 -15.23
N ARG A 232 27.49 -18.68 -15.13
CA ARG A 232 26.88 -19.62 -16.09
C ARG A 232 25.34 -19.53 -16.10
N ILE A 233 24.70 -19.40 -14.94
CA ILE A 233 23.24 -19.26 -14.83
C ILE A 233 22.77 -17.95 -15.47
N ASN A 234 23.45 -16.82 -15.22
CA ASN A 234 23.13 -15.55 -15.89
C ASN A 234 23.46 -15.57 -17.39
N GLN A 235 24.40 -16.41 -17.84
CA GLN A 235 24.72 -16.62 -19.26
C GLN A 235 23.59 -17.39 -19.97
N PHE A 236 23.06 -18.45 -19.36
CA PHE A 236 21.81 -19.12 -19.80
C PHE A 236 20.60 -18.16 -19.78
N ARG A 237 20.54 -17.29 -18.76
CA ARG A 237 19.49 -16.26 -18.61
C ARG A 237 19.68 -15.05 -19.56
N GLY A 238 20.74 -15.04 -20.36
CA GLY A 238 21.06 -13.98 -21.32
C GLY A 238 20.38 -14.12 -22.69
N TRP A 239 19.62 -15.20 -22.91
CA TRP A 239 18.75 -15.35 -24.08
C TRP A 239 17.43 -14.56 -23.94
N LEU A 240 17.03 -14.21 -22.71
CA LEU A 240 16.08 -13.13 -22.48
C LEU A 240 16.78 -11.76 -22.61
N PRO A 241 16.08 -10.71 -23.07
CA PRO A 241 16.69 -9.39 -23.28
C PRO A 241 17.40 -8.86 -22.02
N ARG A 242 18.58 -8.25 -22.22
CA ARG A 242 19.44 -7.66 -21.17
C ARG A 242 18.60 -6.93 -20.12
N LYS A 243 18.51 -7.50 -18.89
CA LYS A 243 17.67 -7.05 -17.77
C LYS A 243 17.50 -5.51 -17.73
N PRO A 244 16.42 -4.92 -18.26
CA PRO A 244 16.30 -3.46 -18.45
C PRO A 244 15.98 -2.70 -17.15
N MET A 245 16.14 -3.37 -16.00
CA MET A 245 15.60 -2.99 -14.70
C MET A 245 16.65 -2.97 -13.59
N LYS A 246 17.83 -3.60 -13.75
CA LYS A 246 18.89 -3.47 -12.73
C LYS A 246 19.55 -2.11 -12.92
N PHE A 247 19.53 -1.27 -11.89
CA PHE A 247 20.23 0.02 -11.90
C PHE A 247 21.72 -0.21 -12.16
N ASP A 248 22.31 0.58 -13.05
CA ASP A 248 23.69 0.34 -13.49
C ASP A 248 24.67 0.98 -12.50
N SER A 249 25.20 0.14 -11.59
CA SER A 249 26.16 0.53 -10.55
C SER A 249 27.34 1.34 -11.09
N ASN A 250 27.76 1.09 -12.33
CA ASN A 250 28.89 1.75 -12.98
C ASN A 250 28.65 3.25 -13.25
N THR A 251 27.41 3.74 -13.14
CA THR A 251 27.08 5.16 -13.37
C THR A 251 27.30 6.07 -12.16
N LEU A 252 27.46 5.52 -10.95
CA LEU A 252 27.61 6.26 -9.69
C LEU A 252 28.62 5.56 -8.74
N PRO A 253 29.94 5.74 -8.93
CA PRO A 253 30.97 5.10 -8.08
C PRO A 253 30.90 5.50 -6.59
N TYR A 254 30.25 6.63 -6.25
CA TYR A 254 29.98 7.05 -4.86
C TYR A 254 28.84 6.28 -4.16
N LEU A 255 28.17 5.36 -4.87
CA LEU A 255 27.17 4.44 -4.33
C LEU A 255 27.71 3.01 -4.14
N GLU A 256 28.97 2.74 -4.50
CA GLU A 256 29.61 1.45 -4.28
C GLU A 256 30.06 1.31 -2.81
N GLU A 257 29.10 0.94 -1.94
CA GLU A 257 29.36 0.47 -0.58
C GLU A 257 30.20 -0.82 -0.63
N ASN A 258 31.52 -0.66 -0.52
CA ASN A 258 32.42 -1.74 -0.17
C ASN A 258 31.92 -2.42 1.10
N GLU A 259 31.78 -3.75 1.08
CA GLU A 259 31.31 -4.57 2.22
C GLU A 259 32.15 -4.32 3.48
N SER A 260 31.70 -3.37 4.30
CA SER A 260 32.38 -2.86 5.49
C SER A 260 31.42 -2.96 6.68
N PHE A 261 31.85 -3.70 7.70
CA PHE A 261 31.09 -3.86 8.94
C PHE A 261 30.88 -2.49 9.59
N THR A 262 29.69 -2.24 10.11
CA THR A 262 29.41 -1.03 10.89
C THR A 262 29.62 -1.29 12.38
N ALA A 263 29.95 -0.24 13.11
CA ALA A 263 30.10 -0.30 14.57
C ALA A 263 29.59 1.01 15.19
N PRO A 264 29.06 1.00 16.43
CA PRO A 264 28.62 2.22 17.10
C PRO A 264 29.79 3.20 17.23
N PHE A 265 29.59 4.42 16.71
CA PHE A 265 30.61 5.44 16.64
C PHE A 265 31.10 5.84 18.03
N SER A 266 32.41 5.89 18.22
CA SER A 266 33.01 6.38 19.47
C SER A 266 34.22 7.25 19.19
N ARG A 267 34.29 8.40 19.87
CA ARG A 267 35.38 9.38 19.73
C ARG A 267 36.73 8.77 20.11
N SER A 268 36.75 7.91 21.13
CA SER A 268 37.94 7.16 21.56
C SER A 268 38.51 6.23 20.46
N ARG A 269 37.66 5.75 19.54
CA ARG A 269 38.00 4.77 18.49
C ARG A 269 37.98 5.37 17.08
N ILE A 270 37.95 6.70 16.93
CA ILE A 270 37.85 7.41 15.63
C ILE A 270 38.82 6.90 14.55
N HIS A 271 40.05 6.50 14.93
CA HIS A 271 41.07 5.99 14.00
C HIS A 271 40.69 4.68 13.29
N HIS A 272 39.75 3.92 13.86
CA HIS A 272 39.20 2.71 13.25
C HIS A 272 38.04 2.97 12.28
N PHE A 273 37.50 4.18 12.16
CA PHE A 273 36.39 4.45 11.22
C PHE A 273 36.91 4.90 9.85
N ILE A 274 36.14 4.61 8.79
CA ILE A 274 36.49 4.96 7.40
C ILE A 274 36.13 6.44 7.15
N ILE A 275 36.97 7.35 7.64
CA ILE A 275 36.84 8.80 7.40
C ILE A 275 37.69 9.18 6.19
N HIS A 276 37.06 9.48 5.05
CA HIS A 276 37.69 10.05 3.86
C HIS A 276 37.64 11.60 3.87
N ASN A 277 36.47 12.16 4.15
CA ASN A 277 36.25 13.60 4.36
C ASN A 277 35.29 13.78 5.54
N LYS A 278 35.57 14.74 6.44
CA LYS A 278 34.73 15.05 7.61
C LYS A 278 33.33 15.57 7.22
N GLU A 279 33.23 16.30 6.11
CA GLU A 279 31.96 16.93 5.71
C GLU A 279 30.95 15.92 5.14
N THR A 280 31.44 14.86 4.50
CA THR A 280 30.59 13.83 3.86
C THR A 280 30.45 12.55 4.69
N PHE A 281 31.21 12.39 5.79
CA PHE A 281 31.14 11.20 6.65
C PHE A 281 29.79 11.04 7.35
N PHE A 282 29.18 12.15 7.79
CA PHE A 282 27.80 12.16 8.27
C PHE A 282 26.86 12.53 7.12
N ASN A 283 26.06 11.57 6.65
CA ASN A 283 25.01 11.82 5.66
C ASN A 283 24.08 12.95 6.12
N ASN A 284 23.57 13.76 5.19
CA ASN A 284 22.66 14.89 5.48
C ASN A 284 21.44 14.45 6.31
N ALA A 285 20.93 13.25 6.05
CA ALA A 285 19.84 12.65 6.83
C ALA A 285 20.21 12.46 8.31
N THR A 286 21.40 11.88 8.57
CA THR A 286 21.96 11.69 9.91
C THR A 286 22.24 13.02 10.62
N ARG A 287 22.78 14.02 9.91
CA ARG A 287 23.01 15.39 10.44
C ARG A 287 21.70 16.02 10.91
N SER A 288 20.66 15.95 10.07
CA SER A 288 19.31 16.46 10.40
C SER A 288 18.68 15.72 11.60
N ARG A 289 18.86 14.39 11.69
CA ARG A 289 18.37 13.57 12.82
C ARG A 289 19.03 14.00 14.15
N ILE A 290 20.35 14.17 14.15
CA ILE A 290 21.11 14.62 15.34
C ILE A 290 20.62 15.99 15.83
N ILE A 291 20.45 16.96 14.92
CA ILE A 291 19.98 18.30 15.33
C ILE A 291 18.54 18.25 15.84
N HIS A 292 17.66 17.44 15.25
CA HIS A 292 16.30 17.31 15.75
C HIS A 292 16.25 16.69 17.16
N HIS A 293 17.07 15.68 17.44
CA HIS A 293 17.22 15.10 18.78
C HIS A 293 17.68 16.17 19.81
N ILE A 294 18.64 17.02 19.46
CA ILE A 294 19.05 18.15 20.32
C ILE A 294 17.86 19.09 20.56
N LEU A 295 17.16 19.52 19.52
CA LEU A 295 16.02 20.45 19.61
C LEU A 295 14.81 19.89 20.39
N GLN A 296 14.64 18.57 20.44
CA GLN A 296 13.63 17.94 21.31
C GLN A 296 14.01 17.97 22.81
N ARG A 297 15.30 18.02 23.14
CA ARG A 297 15.80 17.91 24.53
C ARG A 297 16.21 19.26 25.15
N VAL A 298 16.50 20.29 24.34
CA VAL A 298 16.79 21.64 24.83
C VAL A 298 15.59 22.24 25.60
N LYS A 299 15.89 22.93 26.71
CA LYS A 299 14.92 23.63 27.56
C LYS A 299 14.66 25.05 27.06
N TYR A 300 13.41 25.51 27.15
CA TYR A 300 13.01 26.86 26.74
C TYR A 300 12.71 27.80 27.93
N GLU A 301 12.64 27.26 29.15
CA GLU A 301 12.34 27.98 30.38
C GLU A 301 12.83 27.13 31.57
N GLU A 302 13.11 27.75 32.72
CA GLU A 302 13.61 27.01 33.88
C GLU A 302 12.51 26.15 34.53
N GLY A 303 12.80 24.85 34.68
CA GLY A 303 11.92 23.86 35.28
C GLY A 303 12.00 22.49 34.61
N LYS A 304 11.73 21.41 35.36
CA LYS A 304 11.80 20.02 34.84
C LYS A 304 10.84 19.74 33.67
N ASN A 305 9.74 20.50 33.55
CA ASN A 305 8.62 20.20 32.64
C ASN A 305 8.52 21.17 31.44
N LYS A 306 9.59 21.92 31.13
CA LYS A 306 9.59 23.02 30.14
C LYS A 306 10.69 22.84 29.07
N MET A 307 10.62 21.72 28.36
CA MET A 307 11.56 21.29 27.32
C MET A 307 10.88 20.99 25.99
N GLY A 308 11.66 21.06 24.90
CA GLY A 308 11.34 20.48 23.60
C GLY A 308 10.62 21.39 22.60
N LEU A 309 11.18 21.43 21.39
CA LEU A 309 10.68 22.18 20.22
C LEU A 309 9.18 21.98 19.94
N ASN A 310 8.65 20.75 20.05
CA ASN A 310 7.26 20.44 19.71
C ASN A 310 6.25 21.26 20.53
N ARG A 311 6.61 21.67 21.76
CA ARG A 311 5.75 22.53 22.58
C ARG A 311 5.83 24.00 22.18
N LEU A 312 6.96 24.47 21.64
CA LEU A 312 7.11 25.81 21.09
C LEU A 312 6.39 25.96 19.74
N LEU A 313 6.31 24.88 18.94
CA LEU A 313 5.47 24.83 17.75
C LEU A 313 3.98 24.89 18.13
N ASN A 314 3.52 24.04 19.04
CA ASN A 314 2.11 24.04 19.49
C ASN A 314 1.68 25.36 20.19
N ASN A 315 2.63 26.08 20.81
CA ASN A 315 2.38 27.39 21.41
C ASN A 315 2.48 28.57 20.41
N ASN A 316 2.74 28.31 19.12
CA ASN A 316 3.03 29.30 18.08
C ASN A 316 4.23 30.24 18.39
N SER A 317 5.19 29.79 19.21
CA SER A 317 6.46 30.50 19.45
C SER A 317 7.42 30.37 18.25
N TYR A 318 7.33 29.24 17.55
CA TYR A 318 7.85 28.98 16.21
C TYR A 318 6.69 28.56 15.29
N GLU A 319 6.74 28.94 14.02
CA GLU A 319 5.71 28.66 13.00
C GLU A 319 6.02 27.37 12.22
N ALA A 320 7.30 27.04 12.02
CA ALA A 320 7.72 25.79 11.36
C ALA A 320 9.12 25.35 11.79
N ALA A 321 9.40 24.07 11.63
CA ALA A 321 10.72 23.45 11.86
C ALA A 321 10.93 22.30 10.88
N PHE A 322 11.99 22.31 10.07
CA PHE A 322 12.21 21.29 9.04
C PHE A 322 13.67 21.23 8.55
N PRO A 323 14.13 20.05 8.06
CA PRO A 323 15.37 19.92 7.31
C PRO A 323 15.21 20.38 5.86
N LEU A 324 16.30 20.84 5.22
CA LEU A 324 16.27 21.33 3.83
C LEU A 324 16.34 20.23 2.78
N HIS A 325 15.74 20.49 1.62
CA HIS A 325 16.10 19.78 0.39
C HIS A 325 17.40 20.33 -0.21
N GLU A 326 18.10 19.48 -0.95
CA GLU A 326 19.40 19.78 -1.57
C GLU A 326 19.24 20.56 -2.91
N GLY A 327 18.27 21.46 -3.02
CA GLY A 327 18.04 22.28 -4.22
C GLY A 327 16.81 21.88 -5.06
N TRP A 328 16.85 22.21 -6.36
CA TRP A 328 15.78 21.95 -7.34
C TRP A 328 15.79 20.46 -7.76
N TYR A 329 14.60 19.91 -8.02
CA TYR A 329 14.41 18.54 -8.53
C TYR A 329 14.54 18.39 -10.06
N HIS A 330 14.75 19.48 -10.81
CA HIS A 330 14.67 19.52 -12.28
C HIS A 330 15.77 20.43 -12.84
N SER A 331 16.73 19.86 -13.55
CA SER A 331 17.77 20.57 -14.31
C SER A 331 17.26 20.97 -15.72
N LYS A 332 18.08 21.65 -16.53
CA LYS A 332 17.84 21.72 -17.99
C LYS A 332 18.47 20.56 -18.77
N ASN A 333 19.37 19.82 -18.12
CA ASN A 333 20.29 18.86 -18.73
C ASN A 333 20.07 17.48 -18.09
N SER A 334 19.69 16.46 -18.87
CA SER A 334 19.44 15.12 -18.31
C SER A 334 20.71 14.50 -17.71
N ILE A 335 20.51 13.67 -16.70
CA ILE A 335 21.59 12.96 -16.00
C ILE A 335 22.44 12.12 -16.95
N ARG A 336 21.87 11.61 -18.05
CA ARG A 336 22.60 10.82 -19.06
C ARG A 336 23.64 11.63 -19.85
N THR A 337 23.56 12.96 -19.86
CA THR A 337 24.48 13.83 -20.61
C THR A 337 25.41 14.67 -19.74
N HIS A 338 25.01 15.02 -18.51
CA HIS A 338 25.81 15.88 -17.62
C HIS A 338 26.01 15.36 -16.19
N GLY A 339 25.54 14.15 -15.87
CA GLY A 339 25.52 13.64 -14.50
C GLY A 339 24.41 14.26 -13.65
N ALA A 340 24.34 13.90 -12.38
CA ALA A 340 23.34 14.42 -11.45
C ALA A 340 23.85 15.65 -10.72
N GLU A 341 23.10 16.77 -10.78
CA GLU A 341 23.46 18.00 -10.08
C GLU A 341 23.29 17.87 -8.56
N ASN A 342 22.23 17.18 -8.12
CA ASN A 342 21.87 16.99 -6.70
C ASN A 342 21.14 15.65 -6.49
N HIS A 343 21.17 15.08 -5.28
CA HIS A 343 20.45 13.83 -4.98
C HIS A 343 18.92 13.92 -5.19
N ARG A 344 18.32 15.11 -4.99
CA ARG A 344 16.89 15.36 -5.27
C ARG A 344 16.55 15.19 -6.75
N HIS A 345 17.42 15.68 -7.62
CA HIS A 345 17.28 15.59 -9.08
C HIS A 345 17.53 14.15 -9.56
N LEU A 346 18.52 13.45 -8.98
CA LEU A 346 18.74 12.02 -9.21
C LEU A 346 17.52 11.17 -8.87
N LEU A 347 16.93 11.37 -7.69
CA LEU A 347 15.68 10.71 -7.27
C LEU A 347 14.50 11.05 -8.18
N TYR A 348 14.45 12.26 -8.73
CA TYR A 348 13.39 12.67 -9.67
C TYR A 348 13.48 11.90 -10.99
N GLU A 349 14.58 12.02 -11.74
CA GLU A 349 14.74 11.36 -13.06
C GLU A 349 14.77 9.83 -12.96
N CYS A 350 15.25 9.25 -11.85
CA CYS A 350 15.41 7.79 -11.75
C CYS A 350 14.20 7.05 -11.17
N TRP A 351 13.30 7.71 -10.44
CA TRP A 351 12.27 7.03 -9.64
C TRP A 351 10.93 7.76 -9.61
N ALA A 352 10.90 9.07 -9.37
CA ALA A 352 9.65 9.84 -9.30
C ALA A 352 9.08 10.24 -10.68
N TRP A 353 9.85 10.14 -11.77
CA TRP A 353 9.36 10.47 -13.11
C TRP A 353 8.49 9.33 -13.68
N TRP A 354 7.27 9.69 -14.10
CA TRP A 354 6.24 8.80 -14.67
C TRP A 354 6.73 7.91 -15.82
N GLY A 355 7.64 8.40 -16.67
CA GLY A 355 8.23 7.63 -17.78
C GLY A 355 9.08 6.43 -17.36
N VAL A 356 9.29 6.23 -16.05
CA VAL A 356 10.21 5.23 -15.47
C VAL A 356 9.46 4.14 -14.68
N TRP A 357 8.13 4.04 -14.85
CA TRP A 357 7.26 3.12 -14.11
C TRP A 357 7.73 1.66 -14.10
N TYR A 358 8.39 1.21 -15.18
CA TYR A 358 8.88 -0.16 -15.38
C TYR A 358 10.21 -0.51 -14.68
N LYS A 359 10.95 0.45 -14.10
CA LYS A 359 12.23 0.16 -13.40
C LYS A 359 12.03 -0.11 -11.91
N TYR A 360 12.89 -0.98 -11.34
CA TYR A 360 12.97 -1.18 -9.90
C TYR A 360 13.32 0.11 -9.14
N GLN A 361 12.88 0.17 -7.89
CA GLN A 361 13.06 1.33 -7.01
C GLN A 361 14.49 1.38 -6.43
N PRO A 362 15.17 2.54 -6.42
CA PRO A 362 16.52 2.69 -5.86
C PRO A 362 16.47 2.85 -4.33
N LEU A 363 16.11 1.77 -3.62
CA LEU A 363 15.81 1.78 -2.18
C LEU A 363 16.92 2.42 -1.33
N ASP A 364 18.18 2.17 -1.64
CA ASP A 364 19.31 2.66 -0.83
C ASP A 364 19.57 4.16 -1.01
N LEU A 365 19.23 4.72 -2.19
CA LEU A 365 19.22 6.16 -2.42
C LEU A 365 18.03 6.83 -1.69
N ILE A 366 16.87 6.16 -1.65
CA ILE A 366 15.69 6.60 -0.89
C ILE A 366 16.03 6.61 0.62
N ARG A 367 16.64 5.54 1.16
CA ARG A 367 17.18 5.47 2.54
C ARG A 367 18.13 6.64 2.81
N ARG A 368 19.19 6.81 2.01
CA ARG A 368 20.21 7.86 2.22
C ARG A 368 19.64 9.29 2.24
N TYR A 369 18.52 9.55 1.54
CA TYR A 369 17.92 10.89 1.44
C TYR A 369 16.75 11.15 2.41
N PHE A 370 15.87 10.18 2.60
CA PHE A 370 14.63 10.30 3.39
C PHE A 370 14.64 9.52 4.73
N GLY A 371 15.61 8.63 4.95
CA GLY A 371 15.69 7.76 6.13
C GLY A 371 15.05 6.38 5.93
N GLU A 372 15.41 5.46 6.80
CA GLU A 372 15.06 4.04 6.73
C GLU A 372 13.54 3.80 6.80
N LYS A 373 12.79 4.55 7.62
CA LYS A 373 11.33 4.40 7.76
C LYS A 373 10.58 4.61 6.44
N ILE A 374 11.02 5.58 5.63
CA ILE A 374 10.46 5.87 4.29
C ILE A 374 10.99 4.87 3.27
N GLY A 375 12.28 4.51 3.33
CA GLY A 375 12.84 3.44 2.50
C GLY A 375 12.10 2.11 2.68
N LEU A 376 11.69 1.77 3.91
CA LEU A 376 10.99 0.53 4.22
C LEU A 376 9.56 0.52 3.67
N TYR A 377 8.84 1.64 3.71
CA TYR A 377 7.52 1.76 3.08
C TYR A 377 7.58 1.45 1.58
N PHE A 378 8.53 2.07 0.86
CA PHE A 378 8.71 1.80 -0.57
C PHE A 378 9.22 0.38 -0.86
N ALA A 379 10.02 -0.20 0.04
CA ALA A 379 10.43 -1.60 -0.05
C ALA A 379 9.25 -2.57 0.14
N TRP A 380 8.34 -2.29 1.08
CA TRP A 380 7.12 -3.07 1.31
C TRP A 380 6.12 -2.91 0.16
N LEU A 381 5.84 -1.68 -0.27
CA LEU A 381 4.94 -1.40 -1.39
C LEU A 381 5.46 -2.02 -2.69
N GLY A 382 6.76 -1.92 -2.97
CA GLY A 382 7.40 -2.59 -4.10
C GLY A 382 7.32 -4.13 -4.01
N TRP A 383 7.43 -4.69 -2.80
CA TRP A 383 7.29 -6.13 -2.56
C TRP A 383 5.85 -6.63 -2.77
N TYR A 384 4.87 -5.92 -2.19
CA TYR A 384 3.44 -6.17 -2.35
C TYR A 384 3.02 -6.12 -3.83
N THR A 385 3.47 -5.10 -4.57
CA THR A 385 3.23 -4.96 -6.01
C THR A 385 3.86 -6.10 -6.82
N GLY A 386 5.09 -6.51 -6.47
CA GLY A 386 5.75 -7.66 -7.09
C GLY A 386 5.03 -8.99 -6.86
N MET A 387 4.44 -9.18 -5.66
CA MET A 387 3.65 -10.37 -5.33
C MET A 387 2.21 -10.32 -5.84
N LEU A 388 1.61 -9.15 -6.05
CA LEU A 388 0.31 -9.01 -6.70
C LEU A 388 0.31 -9.52 -8.15
N PHE A 389 1.45 -9.49 -8.85
CA PHE A 389 1.54 -9.93 -10.25
C PHE A 389 1.02 -11.36 -10.51
N PRO A 390 1.53 -12.43 -9.85
CA PRO A 390 0.97 -13.78 -10.03
C PRO A 390 -0.51 -13.88 -9.61
N ALA A 391 -0.96 -13.14 -8.59
CA ALA A 391 -2.36 -13.14 -8.18
C ALA A 391 -3.27 -12.51 -9.25
N ALA A 392 -2.85 -11.40 -9.86
CA ALA A 392 -3.55 -10.76 -10.97
C ALA A 392 -3.62 -11.66 -12.22
N VAL A 393 -2.54 -12.39 -12.53
CA VAL A 393 -2.51 -13.35 -13.65
C VAL A 393 -3.49 -14.50 -13.42
N VAL A 394 -3.49 -15.13 -12.24
CA VAL A 394 -4.42 -16.25 -11.96
C VAL A 394 -5.87 -15.74 -11.90
N GLY A 395 -6.13 -14.58 -11.28
CA GLY A 395 -7.47 -13.98 -11.24
C GLY A 395 -8.02 -13.63 -12.63
N LEU A 396 -7.16 -13.13 -13.53
CA LEU A 396 -7.52 -12.89 -14.93
C LEU A 396 -7.81 -14.19 -15.69
N LEU A 397 -7.03 -15.25 -15.49
CA LEU A 397 -7.30 -16.56 -16.11
C LEU A 397 -8.63 -17.16 -15.63
N VAL A 398 -8.96 -17.03 -14.35
CA VAL A 398 -10.23 -17.46 -13.76
C VAL A 398 -11.41 -16.65 -14.29
N PHE A 399 -11.24 -15.34 -14.48
CA PHE A 399 -12.24 -14.49 -15.14
C PHE A 399 -12.44 -14.87 -16.61
N LEU A 400 -11.36 -15.07 -17.38
CA LEU A 400 -11.43 -15.51 -18.78
C LEU A 400 -12.10 -16.89 -18.93
N TYR A 401 -11.85 -17.82 -18.02
CA TYR A 401 -12.58 -19.09 -17.95
C TYR A 401 -14.10 -18.87 -17.77
N GLY A 402 -14.49 -17.92 -16.90
CA GLY A 402 -15.89 -17.49 -16.75
C GLY A 402 -16.50 -16.90 -18.02
N VAL A 403 -15.72 -16.18 -18.83
CA VAL A 403 -16.16 -15.66 -20.15
C VAL A 403 -16.37 -16.82 -21.13
N PHE A 404 -15.38 -17.70 -21.31
CA PHE A 404 -15.46 -18.80 -22.30
C PHE A 404 -16.56 -19.84 -21.96
N THR A 405 -16.89 -20.02 -20.68
CA THR A 405 -17.94 -20.96 -20.25
C THR A 405 -19.34 -20.33 -20.16
N LEU A 406 -19.49 -19.03 -20.46
CA LEU A 406 -20.74 -18.28 -20.25
C LEU A 406 -21.93 -18.79 -21.09
N GLU A 407 -21.67 -19.19 -22.35
CA GLU A 407 -22.71 -19.73 -23.26
C GLU A 407 -23.01 -21.21 -23.03
N HIS A 408 -22.07 -21.94 -22.43
CA HIS A 408 -22.15 -23.38 -22.18
C HIS A 408 -22.79 -23.72 -20.81
N CYS A 409 -23.13 -22.72 -19.99
CA CYS A 409 -23.71 -22.93 -18.67
C CYS A 409 -25.21 -23.24 -18.74
N PRO A 410 -25.68 -24.44 -18.31
CA PRO A 410 -27.09 -24.80 -18.40
C PRO A 410 -27.99 -23.93 -17.51
N VAL A 411 -27.52 -23.51 -16.34
CA VAL A 411 -28.31 -22.69 -15.39
C VAL A 411 -28.60 -21.30 -15.96
N SER A 412 -27.64 -20.64 -16.62
CA SER A 412 -27.90 -19.35 -17.28
C SER A 412 -28.78 -19.52 -18.51
N LYS A 413 -28.64 -20.64 -19.24
CA LYS A 413 -29.50 -20.98 -20.38
C LYS A 413 -30.96 -21.20 -19.95
N GLU A 414 -31.20 -21.95 -18.87
CA GLU A 414 -32.54 -22.13 -18.28
C GLU A 414 -33.17 -20.79 -17.88
N ILE A 415 -32.45 -19.93 -17.16
CA ILE A 415 -32.96 -18.59 -16.77
C ILE A 415 -33.32 -17.75 -18.01
N CYS A 416 -32.49 -17.77 -19.05
CA CYS A 416 -32.75 -17.02 -20.29
C CYS A 416 -33.86 -17.63 -21.17
N GLN A 417 -34.25 -18.89 -20.97
CA GLN A 417 -35.33 -19.56 -21.71
C GLN A 417 -36.66 -19.62 -20.94
N ALA A 418 -36.65 -19.36 -19.62
CA ALA A 418 -37.82 -19.39 -18.74
C ALA A 418 -38.75 -18.16 -18.90
N THR A 419 -39.50 -18.13 -20.00
CA THR A 419 -40.54 -17.11 -20.27
C THR A 419 -41.87 -17.40 -19.56
N ASP A 420 -42.08 -18.64 -19.12
CA ASP A 420 -43.25 -19.14 -18.38
C ASP A 420 -43.16 -18.88 -16.86
N ILE A 421 -41.95 -18.69 -16.33
CA ILE A 421 -41.73 -18.58 -14.88
C ILE A 421 -41.96 -17.14 -14.41
N ILE A 422 -43.13 -16.93 -13.79
CA ILE A 422 -43.52 -15.67 -13.13
C ILE A 422 -43.00 -15.66 -11.68
N MET A 423 -42.21 -14.65 -11.33
CA MET A 423 -41.66 -14.43 -9.98
C MET A 423 -42.55 -13.51 -9.15
N CYS A 424 -42.61 -13.75 -7.84
CA CYS A 424 -43.36 -12.91 -6.89
C CYS A 424 -42.72 -11.51 -6.75
N PRO A 425 -43.51 -10.45 -6.44
CA PRO A 425 -43.02 -9.08 -6.34
C PRO A 425 -42.08 -8.87 -5.14
N ILE A 426 -40.97 -8.16 -5.39
CA ILE A 426 -39.87 -7.94 -4.43
C ILE A 426 -40.25 -6.94 -3.34
N CYS A 427 -41.09 -5.94 -3.64
CA CYS A 427 -41.66 -5.00 -2.66
C CYS A 427 -43.17 -5.21 -2.45
N ASP A 428 -43.77 -4.42 -1.55
CA ASP A 428 -45.22 -4.42 -1.30
C ASP A 428 -45.99 -3.76 -2.49
N GLN A 429 -47.07 -3.02 -2.23
CA GLN A 429 -48.12 -2.61 -3.19
C GLN A 429 -47.74 -2.06 -4.59
N TYR A 430 -46.51 -1.57 -4.79
CA TYR A 430 -46.08 -0.86 -5.99
C TYR A 430 -45.13 -1.64 -6.92
N CYS A 431 -44.74 -2.87 -6.56
CA CYS A 431 -43.94 -3.72 -7.44
C CYS A 431 -44.82 -4.59 -8.36
N PRO A 432 -44.55 -4.65 -9.67
CA PRO A 432 -45.19 -5.63 -10.56
C PRO A 432 -44.61 -7.04 -10.35
N TYR A 433 -45.27 -8.05 -10.94
CA TYR A 433 -44.69 -9.37 -11.15
C TYR A 433 -43.58 -9.30 -12.21
N LEU A 434 -42.56 -10.16 -12.08
CA LEU A 434 -41.38 -10.17 -12.95
C LEU A 434 -41.28 -11.50 -13.71
N ARG A 435 -40.82 -11.50 -14.96
CA ARG A 435 -40.48 -12.75 -15.67
C ARG A 435 -39.05 -13.15 -15.32
N LEU A 436 -38.78 -14.45 -15.18
CA LEU A 436 -37.43 -14.91 -14.88
C LEU A 436 -36.45 -14.62 -16.05
N SER A 437 -36.95 -14.65 -17.29
CA SER A 437 -36.25 -14.21 -18.51
C SER A 437 -35.59 -12.83 -18.40
N ASP A 438 -36.23 -11.89 -17.71
CA ASP A 438 -35.79 -10.50 -17.63
C ASP A 438 -34.48 -10.39 -16.81
N SER A 439 -34.22 -11.38 -15.95
CA SER A 439 -32.97 -11.53 -15.19
C SER A 439 -31.82 -12.17 -15.98
N CYS A 440 -32.01 -12.53 -17.26
CA CYS A 440 -31.02 -13.24 -18.09
C CYS A 440 -29.63 -12.56 -18.12
N ILE A 441 -29.58 -11.23 -18.26
CA ILE A 441 -28.30 -10.48 -18.28
C ILE A 441 -27.60 -10.61 -16.92
N TYR A 442 -28.33 -10.40 -15.82
CA TYR A 442 -27.78 -10.53 -14.47
C TYR A 442 -27.31 -11.97 -14.17
N ALA A 443 -28.04 -13.00 -14.61
CA ALA A 443 -27.63 -14.40 -14.46
C ALA A 443 -26.34 -14.73 -15.22
N LYS A 444 -26.18 -14.20 -16.45
CA LYS A 444 -24.92 -14.31 -17.22
C LYS A 444 -23.74 -13.64 -16.51
N VAL A 445 -23.95 -12.45 -15.93
CA VAL A 445 -22.90 -11.75 -15.15
C VAL A 445 -22.64 -12.42 -13.80
N THR A 446 -23.64 -13.00 -13.13
CA THR A 446 -23.42 -13.85 -11.94
C THR A 446 -22.52 -15.04 -12.29
N HIS A 447 -22.78 -15.75 -13.40
CA HIS A 447 -21.95 -16.91 -13.79
C HIS A 447 -20.48 -16.55 -14.08
N LEU A 448 -20.22 -15.37 -14.64
CA LEU A 448 -18.87 -14.85 -14.88
C LEU A 448 -18.02 -14.79 -13.61
N PHE A 449 -18.64 -14.59 -12.43
CA PHE A 449 -17.97 -14.50 -11.13
C PHE A 449 -18.26 -15.70 -10.18
N ASP A 450 -19.37 -16.42 -10.34
CA ASP A 450 -19.78 -17.56 -9.51
C ASP A 450 -19.64 -18.91 -10.24
N ASN A 451 -18.42 -19.19 -10.68
CA ASN A 451 -18.02 -20.42 -11.38
C ASN A 451 -17.06 -21.27 -10.52
N GLY A 452 -16.92 -22.56 -10.83
CA GLY A 452 -16.11 -23.48 -10.02
C GLY A 452 -14.62 -23.11 -9.88
N ALA A 453 -14.08 -22.29 -10.78
CA ALA A 453 -12.69 -21.83 -10.70
C ALA A 453 -12.48 -20.69 -9.70
N THR A 454 -13.52 -19.95 -9.26
CA THR A 454 -13.37 -18.96 -8.17
C THR A 454 -13.23 -19.59 -6.80
N VAL A 455 -13.78 -20.80 -6.59
CA VAL A 455 -13.52 -21.62 -5.38
C VAL A 455 -12.04 -22.02 -5.31
N PHE A 456 -11.47 -22.48 -6.42
CA PHE A 456 -10.01 -22.70 -6.54
C PHE A 456 -9.22 -21.40 -6.31
N PHE A 457 -9.68 -20.28 -6.86
CA PHE A 457 -9.02 -18.99 -6.68
C PHE A 457 -9.00 -18.52 -5.22
N ALA A 458 -10.07 -18.75 -4.45
CA ALA A 458 -10.11 -18.42 -3.03
C ALA A 458 -9.07 -19.20 -2.21
N VAL A 459 -8.90 -20.50 -2.48
CA VAL A 459 -7.84 -21.33 -1.87
C VAL A 459 -6.45 -20.83 -2.29
N PHE A 460 -6.25 -20.57 -3.58
CA PHE A 460 -5.01 -19.99 -4.10
C PHE A 460 -4.67 -18.64 -3.45
N MET A 461 -5.66 -17.76 -3.26
CA MET A 461 -5.46 -16.43 -2.67
C MET A 461 -5.15 -16.49 -1.17
N ALA A 462 -5.75 -17.43 -0.43
CA ALA A 462 -5.36 -17.68 0.96
C ALA A 462 -3.92 -18.20 1.07
N VAL A 463 -3.53 -19.14 0.20
CA VAL A 463 -2.14 -19.61 0.08
C VAL A 463 -1.20 -18.45 -0.28
N TRP A 464 -1.55 -17.65 -1.29
CA TRP A 464 -0.80 -16.49 -1.72
C TRP A 464 -0.58 -15.47 -0.60
N ALA A 465 -1.61 -15.17 0.21
CA ALA A 465 -1.52 -14.24 1.32
C ALA A 465 -0.53 -14.71 2.40
N THR A 466 -0.49 -16.01 2.70
CA THR A 466 0.48 -16.57 3.67
C THR A 466 1.89 -16.56 3.11
N VAL A 467 2.07 -16.95 1.84
CA VAL A 467 3.34 -16.86 1.10
C VAL A 467 3.86 -15.42 1.05
N PHE A 468 3.00 -14.43 0.78
CA PHE A 468 3.35 -13.01 0.78
C PHE A 468 3.92 -12.54 2.13
N LEU A 469 3.27 -12.90 3.24
CA LEU A 469 3.71 -12.54 4.59
C LEU A 469 5.00 -13.25 5.00
N GLU A 470 5.12 -14.55 4.77
CA GLU A 470 6.32 -15.33 5.14
C GLU A 470 7.56 -14.92 4.32
N PHE A 471 7.41 -14.62 3.03
CA PHE A 471 8.52 -14.04 2.28
C PHE A 471 8.76 -12.55 2.60
N TRP A 472 7.74 -11.78 3.04
CA TRP A 472 7.97 -10.43 3.56
C TRP A 472 8.78 -10.46 4.86
N LYS A 473 8.48 -11.35 5.81
CA LYS A 473 9.29 -11.57 7.03
C LYS A 473 10.77 -11.79 6.68
N ARG A 474 11.03 -12.64 5.69
CA ARG A 474 12.39 -12.90 5.16
C ARG A 474 13.01 -11.69 4.46
N ARG A 475 12.22 -10.89 3.73
CA ARG A 475 12.72 -9.69 3.04
C ARG A 475 13.02 -8.55 4.02
N ARG A 476 12.15 -8.28 5.02
CA ARG A 476 12.42 -7.28 6.07
C ARG A 476 13.64 -7.66 6.90
N ALA A 477 13.86 -8.95 7.21
CA ALA A 477 15.05 -9.38 7.95
C ALA A 477 16.36 -9.12 7.20
N VAL A 478 16.36 -9.29 5.87
CA VAL A 478 17.51 -8.93 5.00
C VAL A 478 17.71 -7.42 4.96
N LEU A 479 16.65 -6.63 4.78
CA LEU A 479 16.75 -5.16 4.77
C LEU A 479 17.19 -4.59 6.13
N ALA A 480 16.67 -5.11 7.24
CA ALA A 480 17.07 -4.71 8.58
C ALA A 480 18.55 -5.02 8.88
N TYR A 481 19.12 -6.06 8.25
CA TYR A 481 20.56 -6.33 8.31
C TYR A 481 21.35 -5.40 7.39
N ASP A 482 21.00 -5.36 6.10
CA ASP A 482 21.70 -4.55 5.10
C ASP A 482 21.57 -3.03 5.38
N TRP A 483 20.69 -2.61 6.31
CA TRP A 483 20.51 -1.24 6.80
C TRP A 483 20.90 -1.02 8.29
N ASP A 484 21.61 -1.97 8.92
CA ASP A 484 22.19 -1.84 10.26
C ASP A 484 21.18 -1.73 11.45
N LEU A 485 19.91 -2.06 11.22
CA LEU A 485 18.77 -1.89 12.15
C LEU A 485 18.57 -3.06 13.14
N ILE A 486 19.38 -4.11 13.07
CA ILE A 486 19.31 -5.24 14.01
C ILE A 486 19.78 -4.81 15.40
N ASP A 487 19.13 -5.31 16.46
CA ASP A 487 19.38 -4.96 17.87
C ASP A 487 19.04 -3.48 18.25
N TRP A 488 18.47 -2.67 17.33
CA TRP A 488 18.14 -1.25 17.55
C TRP A 488 17.11 -0.97 18.68
N GLU A 489 15.98 -1.69 18.69
CA GLU A 489 14.85 -1.42 19.60
C GLU A 489 15.18 -1.65 21.10
N GLU A 490 16.17 -2.49 21.39
CA GLU A 490 16.58 -2.80 22.77
C GLU A 490 17.65 -1.82 23.30
N GLU A 491 18.31 -1.06 22.40
CA GLU A 491 19.39 -0.11 22.73
C GLU A 491 18.99 1.36 22.61
N GLU A 492 18.03 1.73 21.74
CA GLU A 492 17.83 3.13 21.29
C GLU A 492 16.42 3.76 21.44
N ASP A 493 15.34 3.03 21.79
CA ASP A 493 13.96 3.59 21.68
C ASP A 493 13.66 4.71 22.72
N GLU A 494 13.61 5.97 22.23
CA GLU A 494 13.59 7.17 23.08
C GLU A 494 12.25 7.40 23.81
N VAL A 495 12.32 7.76 25.10
CA VAL A 495 11.15 8.14 25.91
C VAL A 495 10.65 9.53 25.50
N ARG A 496 9.33 9.67 25.34
CA ARG A 496 8.69 10.94 24.92
C ARG A 496 8.89 12.03 25.98
N PRO A 497 9.29 13.27 25.62
CA PRO A 497 9.39 14.39 26.55
C PRO A 497 8.09 14.69 27.34
N GLN A 498 6.92 14.38 26.76
CA GLN A 498 5.63 14.50 27.44
C GLN A 498 5.46 13.49 28.59
N PHE A 499 5.96 12.26 28.39
CA PHE A 499 5.93 11.19 29.39
C PHE A 499 6.95 11.46 30.50
N GLU A 500 8.19 11.84 30.13
CA GLU A 500 9.23 12.29 31.07
C GLU A 500 8.68 13.41 31.99
N ALA A 501 8.11 14.47 31.41
CA ALA A 501 7.58 15.61 32.17
C ALA A 501 6.44 15.22 33.14
N LYS A 502 5.55 14.28 32.80
CA LYS A 502 4.48 13.86 33.71
C LYS A 502 4.99 12.92 34.81
N TYR A 503 5.84 11.95 34.47
CA TYR A 503 6.26 10.88 35.38
C TYR A 503 7.62 11.13 36.07
N SER A 504 8.28 12.29 35.87
CA SER A 504 9.53 12.71 36.56
C SER A 504 9.49 12.73 38.09
N LYS A 505 8.33 12.57 38.74
CA LYS A 505 8.22 12.36 40.21
C LYS A 505 8.13 10.88 40.62
N LYS A 506 8.18 9.94 39.68
CA LYS A 506 8.01 8.49 39.89
C LYS A 506 9.06 7.74 39.05
N GLU A 507 10.28 7.68 39.55
CA GLU A 507 11.39 6.99 38.90
C GLU A 507 11.53 5.56 39.43
N ARG A 508 11.97 4.64 38.57
CA ARG A 508 12.31 3.24 38.90
C ARG A 508 13.67 2.92 38.31
N MET A 509 14.50 2.18 39.05
CA MET A 509 15.74 1.62 38.51
C MET A 509 15.43 0.57 37.44
N ASN A 510 15.93 0.76 36.22
CA ASN A 510 15.85 -0.26 35.17
C ASN A 510 16.84 -1.41 35.48
N PRO A 511 16.39 -2.68 35.54
CA PRO A 511 17.25 -3.82 35.87
C PRO A 511 18.31 -4.15 34.81
N ILE A 512 18.18 -3.63 33.59
CA ILE A 512 19.14 -3.82 32.48
C ILE A 512 20.13 -2.66 32.42
N SER A 513 19.63 -1.42 32.40
CA SER A 513 20.47 -0.23 32.17
C SER A 513 21.13 0.33 33.44
N GLY A 514 20.63 -0.02 34.63
CA GLY A 514 21.05 0.56 35.91
C GLY A 514 20.71 2.04 36.09
N LYS A 515 19.95 2.64 35.16
CA LYS A 515 19.58 4.07 35.18
C LYS A 515 18.19 4.27 35.81
N PRO A 516 17.93 5.42 36.46
CA PRO A 516 16.59 5.79 36.90
C PRO A 516 15.74 6.19 35.69
N GLU A 517 14.56 5.58 35.54
CA GLU A 517 13.65 5.80 34.42
C GLU A 517 12.23 6.12 34.91
N PRO A 518 11.49 7.02 34.24
CA PRO A 518 10.11 7.37 34.64
C PRO A 518 9.17 6.16 34.51
N TYR A 519 8.34 5.92 35.52
CA TYR A 519 7.49 4.74 35.65
C TYR A 519 6.01 5.09 35.83
N GLN A 520 5.17 4.57 34.93
CA GLN A 520 3.71 4.61 35.03
C GLN A 520 3.22 3.36 35.79
N ALA A 521 2.36 3.56 36.79
CA ALA A 521 1.80 2.45 37.56
C ALA A 521 0.78 1.66 36.72
N PHE A 522 0.80 0.33 36.83
CA PHE A 522 -0.05 -0.57 36.03
C PHE A 522 -1.55 -0.27 36.15
N THR A 523 -2.04 0.13 37.33
CA THR A 523 -3.44 0.53 37.55
C THR A 523 -3.83 1.83 36.84
N ASP A 524 -2.92 2.80 36.74
CA ASP A 524 -3.10 4.04 35.97
C ASP A 524 -3.05 3.76 34.45
N LYS A 525 -2.19 2.84 34.00
CA LYS A 525 -2.16 2.39 32.58
C LYS A 525 -3.43 1.62 32.20
N TYR A 526 -3.87 0.66 33.02
CA TYR A 526 -5.02 -0.20 32.74
C TYR A 526 -6.35 0.57 32.70
N SER A 527 -6.59 1.46 33.67
CA SER A 527 -7.82 2.28 33.70
C SER A 527 -7.93 3.22 32.49
N ARG A 528 -6.81 3.83 32.06
CA ARG A 528 -6.75 4.63 30.82
C ARG A 528 -7.02 3.81 29.57
N LEU A 529 -6.40 2.63 29.48
CA LEU A 529 -6.60 1.70 28.37
C LEU A 529 -8.06 1.24 28.28
N LEU A 530 -8.72 0.97 29.42
CA LEU A 530 -10.14 0.60 29.47
C LEU A 530 -11.06 1.73 28.99
N VAL A 531 -10.80 2.98 29.39
CA VAL A 531 -11.51 4.18 28.89
C VAL A 531 -11.27 4.39 27.39
N SER A 532 -10.05 4.11 26.91
CA SER A 532 -9.80 4.16 25.47
C SER A 532 -10.51 3.03 24.72
N ALA A 533 -10.59 1.82 25.28
CA ALA A 533 -11.24 0.67 24.66
C ALA A 533 -12.76 0.88 24.53
N SER A 534 -13.41 1.40 25.58
CA SER A 534 -14.84 1.72 25.52
C SER A 534 -15.15 2.85 24.53
N GLY A 535 -14.27 3.85 24.41
CA GLY A 535 -14.38 4.89 23.39
C GLY A 535 -14.33 4.37 21.94
N ILE A 536 -13.45 3.40 21.66
CA ILE A 536 -13.39 2.74 20.34
C ILE A 536 -14.67 1.93 20.10
N PHE A 537 -15.11 1.15 21.08
CA PHE A 537 -16.31 0.31 20.97
C PHE A 537 -17.58 1.15 20.73
N PHE A 538 -17.73 2.27 21.44
CA PHE A 538 -18.81 3.23 21.20
C PHE A 538 -18.82 3.74 19.75
N MET A 539 -17.67 4.15 19.21
CA MET A 539 -17.59 4.61 17.81
C MET A 539 -17.86 3.49 16.79
N ILE A 540 -17.53 2.23 17.11
CA ILE A 540 -17.90 1.06 16.29
C ILE A 540 -19.43 0.85 16.30
N LEU A 541 -20.10 1.01 17.45
CA LEU A 541 -21.57 0.94 17.52
C LEU A 541 -22.23 2.07 16.70
N VAL A 542 -21.67 3.29 16.71
CA VAL A 542 -22.15 4.41 15.88
C VAL A 542 -22.07 4.07 14.38
N VAL A 543 -20.98 3.43 13.94
CA VAL A 543 -20.85 2.95 12.55
C VAL A 543 -21.91 1.88 12.21
N ILE A 544 -22.12 0.89 13.09
CA ILE A 544 -23.13 -0.16 12.87
C ILE A 544 -24.54 0.45 12.79
N ALA A 545 -24.85 1.43 13.65
CA ALA A 545 -26.11 2.17 13.58
C ALA A 545 -26.26 2.98 12.29
N ALA A 546 -25.18 3.57 11.77
CA ALA A 546 -25.19 4.29 10.50
C ALA A 546 -25.47 3.35 9.30
N VAL A 547 -24.86 2.16 9.26
CA VAL A 547 -25.16 1.13 8.24
C VAL A 547 -26.60 0.68 8.32
N PHE A 548 -27.12 0.43 9.52
CA PHE A 548 -28.53 0.09 9.73
C PHE A 548 -29.47 1.21 9.26
N GLY A 549 -29.09 2.48 9.46
CA GLY A 549 -29.78 3.64 8.89
C GLY A 549 -29.78 3.66 7.35
N ILE A 550 -28.69 3.24 6.70
CA ILE A 550 -28.59 3.13 5.23
C ILE A 550 -29.46 1.98 4.69
N VAL A 551 -29.58 0.87 5.43
CA VAL A 551 -30.53 -0.22 5.11
C VAL A 551 -31.98 0.27 5.20
N ILE A 552 -32.33 1.02 6.26
CA ILE A 552 -33.66 1.65 6.37
C ILE A 552 -33.90 2.63 5.22
N TYR A 553 -32.90 3.44 4.84
CA TYR A 553 -32.99 4.35 3.69
C TYR A 553 -33.27 3.60 2.38
N ARG A 554 -32.59 2.46 2.11
CA ARG A 554 -32.85 1.63 0.93
C ARG A 554 -34.28 1.12 0.90
N VAL A 555 -34.74 0.48 1.98
CA VAL A 555 -36.09 -0.07 2.09
C VAL A 555 -37.17 0.99 1.86
N ILE A 556 -37.00 2.20 2.43
CA ILE A 556 -37.91 3.32 2.18
C ILE A 556 -37.85 3.75 0.71
N THR A 557 -36.66 3.97 0.16
CA THR A 557 -36.52 4.57 -1.18
C THR A 557 -36.88 3.63 -2.33
N VAL A 558 -36.73 2.31 -2.22
CA VAL A 558 -37.32 1.39 -3.22
C VAL A 558 -38.82 1.62 -3.33
N SER A 559 -39.52 1.74 -2.19
CA SER A 559 -40.97 1.93 -2.17
C SER A 559 -41.41 3.29 -2.71
N THR A 560 -40.65 4.37 -2.46
CA THR A 560 -40.99 5.71 -2.95
C THR A 560 -40.57 5.94 -4.40
N PHE A 561 -39.49 5.32 -4.89
CA PHE A 561 -39.09 5.38 -6.30
C PHE A 561 -40.01 4.51 -7.18
N ALA A 562 -40.48 3.36 -6.70
CA ALA A 562 -41.52 2.58 -7.38
C ALA A 562 -42.87 3.35 -7.47
N ALA A 563 -43.19 4.17 -6.47
CA ALA A 563 -44.36 5.05 -6.47
C ALA A 563 -44.13 6.40 -7.20
N PHE A 564 -42.94 6.65 -7.77
CA PHE A 564 -42.61 7.95 -8.36
C PHE A 564 -43.19 8.10 -9.78
N GLY A 565 -43.72 9.30 -10.09
CA GLY A 565 -44.42 9.54 -11.36
C GLY A 565 -43.53 9.52 -12.62
N TRP A 566 -42.22 9.71 -12.48
CA TRP A 566 -41.31 9.78 -13.62
C TRP A 566 -40.84 8.37 -14.06
N ALA A 567 -41.24 7.97 -15.27
CA ALA A 567 -41.12 6.60 -15.76
C ALA A 567 -39.70 6.00 -15.69
N LEU A 568 -38.65 6.80 -15.94
CA LEU A 568 -37.25 6.37 -15.82
C LEU A 568 -36.89 5.90 -14.40
N ILE A 569 -37.30 6.65 -13.38
CA ILE A 569 -37.04 6.30 -11.97
C ILE A 569 -37.90 5.11 -11.55
N ARG A 570 -39.17 5.05 -12.00
CA ARG A 570 -40.07 3.94 -11.69
C ARG A 570 -39.54 2.60 -12.23
N ASN A 571 -39.17 2.57 -13.52
CA ASN A 571 -38.72 1.37 -14.21
C ASN A 571 -37.35 0.86 -13.70
N ASN A 572 -36.44 1.78 -13.40
CA ASN A 572 -35.08 1.45 -12.94
C ASN A 572 -34.91 1.65 -11.42
N SER A 573 -35.99 1.56 -10.64
CA SER A 573 -36.07 1.96 -9.23
C SER A 573 -35.03 1.26 -8.33
N GLN A 574 -34.83 -0.05 -8.49
CA GLN A 574 -33.79 -0.80 -7.74
C GLN A 574 -32.37 -0.30 -8.03
N VAL A 575 -32.06 0.05 -9.28
CA VAL A 575 -30.76 0.59 -9.70
C VAL A 575 -30.58 2.01 -9.17
N ALA A 576 -31.64 2.84 -9.25
CA ALA A 576 -31.64 4.20 -8.72
C ALA A 576 -31.39 4.24 -7.19
N THR A 577 -32.13 3.44 -6.42
CA THR A 577 -31.91 3.30 -4.96
C THR A 577 -30.51 2.77 -4.65
N THR A 578 -30.02 1.79 -5.39
CA THR A 578 -28.66 1.25 -5.18
C THR A 578 -27.60 2.34 -5.38
N GLY A 579 -27.74 3.14 -6.45
CA GLY A 579 -26.85 4.28 -6.72
C GLY A 579 -26.90 5.36 -5.64
N THR A 580 -28.08 5.85 -5.26
CA THR A 580 -28.20 6.89 -4.23
C THR A 580 -27.72 6.42 -2.86
N ALA A 581 -28.03 5.16 -2.49
CA ALA A 581 -27.56 4.57 -1.24
C ALA A 581 -26.03 4.42 -1.18
N VAL A 582 -25.37 4.08 -2.30
CA VAL A 582 -23.89 4.02 -2.36
C VAL A 582 -23.28 5.41 -2.21
N CYS A 583 -23.83 6.44 -2.87
CA CYS A 583 -23.39 7.83 -2.70
C CYS A 583 -23.55 8.33 -1.27
N ILE A 584 -24.70 8.06 -0.62
CA ILE A 584 -24.95 8.45 0.76
C ILE A 584 -24.02 7.70 1.72
N ASN A 585 -23.82 6.40 1.53
CA ASN A 585 -22.86 5.59 2.29
C ASN A 585 -21.44 6.17 2.21
N PHE A 586 -20.98 6.54 1.00
CA PHE A 586 -19.68 7.19 0.81
C PHE A 586 -19.56 8.52 1.56
N CYS A 587 -20.57 9.39 1.49
CA CYS A 587 -20.60 10.66 2.23
C CYS A 587 -20.59 10.46 3.76
N VAL A 588 -21.34 9.47 4.27
CA VAL A 588 -21.37 9.12 5.70
C VAL A 588 -20.01 8.58 6.16
N ILE A 589 -19.40 7.67 5.39
CA ILE A 589 -18.05 7.14 5.66
C ILE A 589 -17.03 8.28 5.74
N MET A 590 -17.04 9.21 4.79
CA MET A 590 -16.13 10.37 4.76
C MET A 590 -16.32 11.30 5.98
N LEU A 591 -17.57 11.60 6.37
CA LEU A 591 -17.85 12.43 7.53
C LEU A 591 -17.39 11.77 8.85
N LEU A 592 -17.73 10.48 9.03
CA LEU A 592 -17.37 9.72 10.22
C LEU A 592 -15.85 9.54 10.36
N ASN A 593 -15.12 9.43 9.25
CA ASN A 593 -13.65 9.38 9.24
C ASN A 593 -13.00 10.66 9.80
N VAL A 594 -13.47 11.85 9.38
CA VAL A 594 -12.93 13.13 9.87
C VAL A 594 -13.24 13.33 11.36
N LEU A 595 -14.43 12.93 11.81
CA LEU A 595 -14.80 12.95 13.23
C LEU A 595 -13.88 12.01 14.05
N TYR A 596 -13.74 10.76 13.62
CA TYR A 596 -12.98 9.76 14.37
C TYR A 596 -11.50 10.06 14.45
N GLU A 597 -10.88 10.72 13.46
CA GLU A 597 -9.48 11.16 13.54
C GLU A 597 -9.23 11.98 14.82
N LYS A 598 -10.12 12.94 15.13
CA LYS A 598 -9.97 13.80 16.32
C LYS A 598 -10.23 13.02 17.62
N VAL A 599 -11.15 12.06 17.59
CA VAL A 599 -11.39 11.13 18.72
C VAL A 599 -10.18 10.22 18.98
N ALA A 600 -9.62 9.60 17.94
CA ALA A 600 -8.46 8.71 18.05
C ALA A 600 -7.23 9.40 18.64
N LEU A 601 -6.99 10.66 18.26
CA LEU A 601 -5.92 11.49 18.83
C LEU A 601 -6.16 11.79 20.32
N LEU A 602 -7.39 12.18 20.68
CA LEU A 602 -7.77 12.44 22.07
C LEU A 602 -7.60 11.20 22.95
N LEU A 603 -8.06 10.04 22.49
CA LEU A 603 -7.93 8.77 23.20
C LEU A 603 -6.47 8.32 23.35
N THR A 604 -5.67 8.36 22.28
CA THR A 604 -4.25 7.95 22.33
C THR A 604 -3.40 8.89 23.19
N ASN A 605 -3.74 10.18 23.23
CA ASN A 605 -3.10 11.15 24.12
C ASN A 605 -3.57 11.03 25.59
N LEU A 606 -4.72 10.41 25.86
CA LEU A 606 -5.21 10.09 27.20
C LEU A 606 -4.52 8.85 27.80
N GLU A 607 -4.14 7.88 26.97
CA GLU A 607 -3.36 6.68 27.35
C GLU A 607 -1.94 7.01 27.85
N GLN A 608 -1.29 7.98 27.21
CA GLN A 608 0.07 8.45 27.52
C GLN A 608 1.15 7.34 27.42
N PRO A 609 1.38 6.79 26.21
CA PRO A 609 2.46 5.85 25.91
C PRO A 609 3.87 6.43 26.17
N ARG A 610 4.84 5.53 26.42
CA ARG A 610 6.23 5.81 26.82
C ARG A 610 7.09 6.32 25.68
N THR A 611 7.03 5.70 24.50
CA THR A 611 7.85 6.04 23.32
C THR A 611 6.96 6.49 22.15
N GLU A 612 7.53 7.19 21.15
CA GLU A 612 6.77 7.55 19.94
C GLU A 612 6.33 6.29 19.17
N SER A 613 7.12 5.21 19.22
CA SER A 613 6.75 3.90 18.65
C SER A 613 5.50 3.31 19.33
N GLU A 614 5.41 3.30 20.68
CA GLU A 614 4.18 2.90 21.37
C GLU A 614 2.98 3.78 20.96
N TRP A 615 3.18 5.10 20.76
CA TRP A 615 2.11 6.03 20.38
C TRP A 615 1.61 5.80 18.96
N GLU A 616 2.51 5.71 17.98
CA GLU A 616 2.16 5.43 16.58
C GLU A 616 1.46 4.07 16.46
N ASN A 617 1.97 3.01 17.11
CA ASN A 617 1.33 1.70 17.07
C ASN A 617 -0.07 1.71 17.71
N SER A 618 -0.24 2.40 18.85
CA SER A 618 -1.54 2.52 19.53
C SER A 618 -2.57 3.31 18.71
N PHE A 619 -2.16 4.45 18.14
CA PHE A 619 -2.98 5.25 17.23
C PHE A 619 -3.36 4.47 15.97
N THR A 620 -2.37 3.78 15.37
CA THR A 620 -2.53 2.98 14.15
C THR A 620 -3.57 1.88 14.33
N PHE A 621 -3.49 1.12 15.43
CA PHE A 621 -4.46 0.05 15.70
C PHE A 621 -5.89 0.58 15.88
N LYS A 622 -6.06 1.70 16.61
CA LYS A 622 -7.35 2.37 16.80
C LYS A 622 -7.97 2.86 15.50
N MET A 623 -7.18 3.54 14.67
CA MET A 623 -7.63 4.08 13.39
C MET A 623 -7.91 2.95 12.39
N PHE A 624 -7.05 1.92 12.34
CA PHE A 624 -7.30 0.74 11.51
C PHE A 624 -8.61 0.05 11.88
N LEU A 625 -8.86 -0.27 13.16
CA LEU A 625 -10.10 -0.94 13.57
C LEU A 625 -11.35 -0.17 13.15
N PHE A 626 -11.37 1.15 13.39
CA PHE A 626 -12.49 2.00 13.00
C PHE A 626 -12.66 2.06 11.48
N GLN A 627 -11.59 2.35 10.73
CA GLN A 627 -11.61 2.43 9.27
C GLN A 627 -12.02 1.10 8.63
N PHE A 628 -11.58 -0.02 9.19
CA PHE A 628 -11.94 -1.36 8.75
C PHE A 628 -13.45 -1.62 8.90
N VAL A 629 -14.04 -1.29 10.05
CA VAL A 629 -15.49 -1.45 10.25
C VAL A 629 -16.27 -0.43 9.41
N ASN A 630 -15.90 0.85 9.42
CA ASN A 630 -16.59 1.90 8.65
C ASN A 630 -16.63 1.59 7.15
N LEU A 631 -15.57 1.00 6.61
CA LEU A 631 -15.48 0.61 5.20
C LEU A 631 -16.21 -0.70 4.88
N ASN A 632 -15.92 -1.77 5.62
CA ASN A 632 -16.36 -3.12 5.24
C ASN A 632 -17.72 -3.52 5.79
N SER A 633 -18.25 -2.85 6.83
CA SER A 633 -19.55 -3.20 7.44
C SER A 633 -20.72 -3.19 6.44
N SER A 634 -20.78 -2.20 5.55
CA SER A 634 -21.77 -2.15 4.47
C SER A 634 -21.63 -3.31 3.48
N THR A 635 -20.44 -3.89 3.34
CA THR A 635 -20.15 -5.04 2.46
C THR A 635 -20.45 -6.37 3.15
N PHE A 636 -20.12 -6.50 4.43
CA PHE A 636 -20.53 -7.63 5.27
C PHE A 636 -22.06 -7.76 5.39
N TYR A 637 -22.79 -6.63 5.44
CA TYR A 637 -24.25 -6.65 5.40
C TYR A 637 -24.79 -7.29 4.11
N ILE A 638 -24.31 -6.84 2.95
CA ILE A 638 -24.74 -7.34 1.63
C ILE A 638 -24.30 -8.80 1.41
N ALA A 639 -23.13 -9.20 1.92
CA ALA A 639 -22.65 -10.58 1.82
C ALA A 639 -23.48 -11.58 2.63
N PHE A 640 -23.88 -11.25 3.88
CA PHE A 640 -24.34 -12.25 4.87
C PHE A 640 -25.74 -12.01 5.46
N PHE A 641 -26.31 -10.82 5.35
CA PHE A 641 -27.59 -10.47 5.99
C PHE A 641 -28.71 -10.12 5.00
N LEU A 642 -28.35 -9.54 3.85
CA LEU A 642 -29.28 -9.23 2.76
C LEU A 642 -30.04 -10.48 2.29
N GLY A 643 -31.35 -10.38 2.07
CA GLY A 643 -32.20 -11.46 1.58
C GLY A 643 -32.33 -12.71 2.46
N ARG A 644 -31.61 -12.83 3.60
CA ARG A 644 -31.57 -14.07 4.40
C ARG A 644 -32.63 -14.14 5.51
N PHE A 645 -33.10 -12.99 5.98
CA PHE A 645 -34.04 -12.85 7.11
C PHE A 645 -35.40 -12.23 6.71
N THR A 646 -35.83 -12.43 5.46
CA THR A 646 -37.02 -11.77 4.88
C THR A 646 -38.33 -12.51 5.18
N GLY A 647 -38.28 -13.82 5.43
CA GLY A 647 -39.44 -14.67 5.72
C GLY A 647 -39.94 -15.40 4.48
N ARG A 648 -41.25 -15.42 4.25
CA ARG A 648 -41.87 -15.97 3.03
C ARG A 648 -43.01 -15.06 2.53
N PRO A 649 -43.40 -15.13 1.25
CA PRO A 649 -44.68 -14.60 0.80
C PRO A 649 -45.83 -15.07 1.70
N GLY A 650 -46.71 -14.14 2.08
CA GLY A 650 -47.79 -14.35 3.05
C GLY A 650 -47.38 -14.29 4.54
N ALA A 651 -46.08 -14.23 4.86
CA ALA A 651 -45.57 -14.05 6.23
C ALA A 651 -44.16 -13.43 6.22
N TYR A 652 -44.09 -12.11 5.98
CA TYR A 652 -42.81 -11.39 5.89
C TYR A 652 -42.34 -10.88 7.26
N LEU A 653 -41.03 -10.98 7.52
CA LEU A 653 -40.40 -10.34 8.67
C LEU A 653 -40.33 -8.83 8.43
N ARG A 654 -41.07 -8.05 9.24
CA ARG A 654 -41.16 -6.58 9.12
C ARG A 654 -40.38 -5.88 10.22
N LEU A 655 -39.47 -5.00 9.84
CA LEU A 655 -38.72 -4.14 10.76
C LEU A 655 -39.67 -3.16 11.45
N ILE A 656 -39.69 -3.19 12.79
CA ILE A 656 -40.59 -2.38 13.66
C ILE A 656 -42.06 -2.49 13.20
N ASN A 657 -42.48 -3.68 12.76
CA ASN A 657 -43.82 -4.00 12.24
C ASN A 657 -44.33 -3.10 11.08
N ARG A 658 -43.45 -2.33 10.43
CA ARG A 658 -43.80 -1.40 9.35
C ARG A 658 -43.13 -1.76 8.02
N TRP A 659 -41.82 -1.96 8.01
CA TRP A 659 -41.03 -2.01 6.77
C TRP A 659 -40.60 -3.44 6.41
N LYS A 660 -40.86 -3.91 5.18
CA LYS A 660 -40.37 -5.21 4.68
C LYS A 660 -38.84 -5.18 4.57
N LEU A 661 -38.13 -6.25 4.94
CA LEU A 661 -36.67 -6.34 4.71
C LEU A 661 -36.35 -6.52 3.20
N GLU A 662 -35.15 -6.08 2.80
CA GLU A 662 -34.66 -6.13 1.41
C GLU A 662 -34.35 -7.58 0.97
N GLU A 663 -34.99 -8.02 -0.11
CA GLU A 663 -34.77 -9.30 -0.79
C GLU A 663 -33.72 -9.16 -1.90
N CYS A 664 -32.93 -10.20 -2.15
CA CYS A 664 -31.95 -10.19 -3.25
C CYS A 664 -32.63 -10.31 -4.62
N HIS A 665 -31.95 -9.84 -5.67
CA HIS A 665 -32.36 -10.05 -7.06
C HIS A 665 -32.52 -11.55 -7.38
N PRO A 666 -33.45 -11.98 -8.27
CA PRO A 666 -33.66 -13.39 -8.62
C PRO A 666 -32.40 -14.17 -9.04
N SER A 667 -31.40 -13.48 -9.60
CA SER A 667 -30.08 -14.03 -9.98
C SER A 667 -29.08 -14.20 -8.82
N GLY A 668 -29.50 -13.98 -7.57
CA GLY A 668 -28.69 -14.14 -6.35
C GLY A 668 -27.93 -12.88 -5.90
N CYS A 669 -27.66 -12.80 -4.59
CA CYS A 669 -27.07 -11.63 -3.90
C CYS A 669 -25.61 -11.33 -4.27
N LEU A 670 -24.89 -12.28 -4.89
CA LEU A 670 -23.45 -12.15 -5.18
C LEU A 670 -23.17 -11.03 -6.19
N ILE A 671 -24.12 -10.71 -7.06
CA ILE A 671 -24.01 -9.60 -8.01
C ILE A 671 -23.96 -8.24 -7.28
N ASP A 672 -24.80 -8.05 -6.25
CA ASP A 672 -24.86 -6.82 -5.46
C ASP A 672 -23.55 -6.60 -4.69
N LEU A 673 -23.01 -7.67 -4.11
CA LEU A 673 -21.70 -7.70 -3.46
C LEU A 673 -20.56 -7.35 -4.44
N CYS A 674 -20.54 -7.96 -5.63
CA CYS A 674 -19.55 -7.70 -6.66
C CYS A 674 -19.61 -6.25 -7.17
N MET A 675 -20.82 -5.72 -7.43
CA MET A 675 -21.00 -4.32 -7.85
C MET A 675 -20.56 -3.35 -6.76
N GLN A 676 -20.96 -3.57 -5.50
CA GLN A 676 -20.54 -2.74 -4.37
C GLN A 676 -19.02 -2.73 -4.21
N MET A 677 -18.36 -3.90 -4.25
CA MET A 677 -16.90 -3.99 -4.18
C MET A 677 -16.22 -3.28 -5.33
N GLY A 678 -16.67 -3.50 -6.57
CA GLY A 678 -16.11 -2.87 -7.77
C GLY A 678 -16.22 -1.36 -7.72
N ILE A 679 -17.41 -0.83 -7.36
CA ILE A 679 -17.65 0.60 -7.21
C ILE A 679 -16.81 1.18 -6.07
N ILE A 680 -16.79 0.57 -4.87
CA ILE A 680 -15.99 1.07 -3.75
C ILE A 680 -14.51 1.09 -4.10
N MET A 681 -13.96 0.01 -4.68
CA MET A 681 -12.54 -0.08 -4.96
C MET A 681 -12.11 0.88 -6.08
N VAL A 682 -12.91 1.05 -7.15
CA VAL A 682 -12.60 2.00 -8.23
C VAL A 682 -12.81 3.45 -7.76
N LEU A 683 -13.96 3.78 -7.18
CA LEU A 683 -14.31 5.15 -6.79
C LEU A 683 -13.44 5.65 -5.62
N LYS A 684 -13.28 4.86 -4.55
CA LYS A 684 -12.47 5.28 -3.40
C LYS A 684 -11.00 5.46 -3.79
N GLN A 685 -10.45 4.57 -4.62
CA GLN A 685 -9.05 4.66 -5.01
C GLN A 685 -8.81 5.81 -5.98
N THR A 686 -9.61 5.96 -7.04
CA THR A 686 -9.49 7.12 -7.94
C THR A 686 -9.67 8.45 -7.20
N TRP A 687 -10.60 8.52 -6.24
CA TRP A 687 -10.78 9.69 -5.37
C TRP A 687 -9.57 9.96 -4.46
N ASN A 688 -9.02 8.91 -3.82
CA ASN A 688 -7.82 9.03 -2.99
C ASN A 688 -6.64 9.57 -3.80
N ASN A 689 -6.32 8.91 -4.93
CA ASN A 689 -5.21 9.29 -5.80
C ASN A 689 -5.38 10.73 -6.32
N PHE A 690 -6.61 11.12 -6.67
CA PHE A 690 -6.93 12.48 -7.12
C PHE A 690 -6.75 13.51 -6.01
N MET A 691 -7.28 13.27 -4.79
CA MET A 691 -7.15 14.22 -3.69
C MET A 691 -5.72 14.32 -3.17
N GLU A 692 -5.01 13.21 -3.07
CA GLU A 692 -3.63 13.15 -2.61
C GLU A 692 -2.67 13.92 -3.52
N LEU A 693 -2.80 13.79 -4.84
CA LEU A 693 -1.99 14.55 -5.79
C LEU A 693 -2.52 15.97 -5.97
N GLY A 694 -3.83 16.11 -6.10
CA GLY A 694 -4.53 17.35 -6.45
C GLY A 694 -4.46 18.41 -5.36
N TYR A 695 -4.73 18.04 -4.09
CA TYR A 695 -4.71 18.98 -2.97
C TYR A 695 -3.37 19.72 -2.83
N PRO A 696 -2.20 19.05 -2.67
CA PRO A 696 -0.93 19.74 -2.54
C PRO A 696 -0.48 20.40 -3.85
N LEU A 697 -0.82 19.88 -5.04
CA LEU A 697 -0.53 20.55 -6.30
C LEU A 697 -1.27 21.90 -6.41
N VAL A 698 -2.59 21.90 -6.17
CA VAL A 698 -3.45 23.09 -6.25
C VAL A 698 -3.04 24.11 -5.18
N GLN A 699 -2.78 23.66 -3.95
CA GLN A 699 -2.37 24.54 -2.86
C GLN A 699 -0.97 25.14 -3.10
N ASN A 700 0.01 24.34 -3.52
CA ASN A 700 1.35 24.85 -3.85
C ASN A 700 1.32 25.74 -5.11
N TRP A 701 0.46 25.47 -6.09
CA TRP A 701 0.22 26.35 -7.24
C TRP A 701 -0.43 27.67 -6.84
N TRP A 702 -1.44 27.64 -5.97
CA TRP A 702 -2.12 28.82 -5.45
C TRP A 702 -1.17 29.72 -4.65
N THR A 703 -0.40 29.15 -3.73
CA THR A 703 0.66 29.86 -2.99
C THR A 703 1.67 30.51 -3.95
N ARG A 704 2.20 29.76 -4.93
CA ARG A 704 3.11 30.31 -5.94
C ARG A 704 2.46 31.40 -6.81
N ARG A 705 1.16 31.32 -7.11
CA ARG A 705 0.41 32.34 -7.88
C ARG A 705 0.12 33.59 -7.05
N LYS A 706 -0.14 33.45 -5.75
CA LYS A 706 -0.25 34.57 -4.79
C LYS A 706 1.07 35.32 -4.68
N LEU A 707 2.16 34.61 -4.34
CA LEU A 707 3.50 35.20 -4.22
C LEU A 707 3.95 35.93 -5.51
N ARG A 708 3.68 35.37 -6.69
CA ARG A 708 3.97 36.01 -7.99
C ARG A 708 3.17 37.30 -8.24
N ARG A 709 1.93 37.41 -7.74
CA ARG A 709 1.12 38.64 -7.82
C ARG A 709 1.66 39.73 -6.89
N GLU A 710 2.13 39.36 -5.70
CA GLU A 710 2.57 40.29 -4.67
C GLU A 710 4.01 40.80 -4.88
N HIS A 711 4.92 39.93 -5.33
CA HIS A 711 6.37 40.23 -5.35
C HIS A 711 7.00 40.22 -6.76
N GLY A 712 6.23 39.98 -7.81
CA GLY A 712 6.70 39.94 -9.19
C GLY A 712 7.60 38.75 -9.54
N HIS A 713 8.00 38.65 -10.82
CA HIS A 713 8.72 37.47 -11.33
C HIS A 713 10.20 37.44 -10.95
N HIS A 714 10.87 38.59 -10.86
CA HIS A 714 12.32 38.65 -10.61
C HIS A 714 12.68 38.18 -9.19
N THR A 715 11.96 38.66 -8.18
CA THR A 715 12.06 38.21 -6.78
C THR A 715 11.86 36.69 -6.66
N MET A 716 10.85 36.15 -7.36
CA MET A 716 10.53 34.72 -7.34
C MET A 716 11.62 33.81 -7.92
N ALA A 717 12.43 34.29 -8.87
CA ALA A 717 13.59 33.54 -9.34
C ALA A 717 14.67 33.46 -8.25
N ASN A 718 14.96 34.60 -7.61
CA ASN A 718 16.06 34.80 -6.68
C ASN A 718 15.80 34.31 -5.25
N LEU A 719 14.58 33.85 -4.90
CA LEU A 719 14.27 33.28 -3.59
C LEU A 719 15.27 32.18 -3.17
N PRO A 720 15.76 32.16 -1.92
CA PRO A 720 16.66 31.13 -1.45
C PRO A 720 15.96 29.77 -1.24
N GLN A 721 16.73 28.70 -1.08
CA GLN A 721 16.20 27.33 -0.98
C GLN A 721 15.29 27.13 0.24
N TRP A 722 15.60 27.76 1.38
CA TRP A 722 14.79 27.66 2.59
C TRP A 722 13.41 28.31 2.47
N GLU A 723 13.32 29.45 1.79
CA GLU A 723 12.05 30.14 1.56
C GLU A 723 11.23 29.36 0.51
N LYS A 724 11.88 28.82 -0.53
CA LYS A 724 11.26 27.89 -1.49
C LYS A 724 10.67 26.64 -0.81
N ASP A 725 11.40 26.02 0.11
CA ASP A 725 10.91 24.84 0.85
C ASP A 725 9.86 25.24 1.91
N PHE A 726 9.93 26.43 2.53
CA PHE A 726 8.89 26.93 3.45
C PHE A 726 7.52 27.05 2.77
N HIS A 727 7.47 27.41 1.49
CA HIS A 727 6.21 27.50 0.72
C HIS A 727 5.70 26.16 0.16
N LEU A 728 6.37 25.03 0.44
CA LEU A 728 5.83 23.68 0.22
C LEU A 728 4.96 23.23 1.41
N GLN A 729 4.08 22.25 1.18
CA GLN A 729 3.28 21.67 2.26
C GLN A 729 4.15 20.94 3.30
N PRO A 730 3.88 21.07 4.61
CA PRO A 730 4.47 20.17 5.59
C PRO A 730 4.05 18.72 5.29
N ALA A 731 4.91 17.76 5.61
CA ALA A 731 4.52 16.34 5.62
C ALA A 731 3.48 16.10 6.75
N ASN A 732 2.65 15.07 6.59
CA ASN A 732 1.57 14.77 7.54
C ASN A 732 2.08 14.59 8.98
N ALA A 733 1.32 15.08 9.96
CA ALA A 733 1.67 14.99 11.38
C ALA A 733 1.80 13.56 11.91
N TYR A 734 1.26 12.58 11.18
CA TYR A 734 1.31 11.14 11.48
C TYR A 734 2.29 10.37 10.57
N GLY A 735 3.18 11.10 9.87
CA GLY A 735 4.25 10.56 9.05
C GLY A 735 3.74 9.75 7.85
N LEU A 736 3.82 8.43 7.95
CA LEU A 736 3.45 7.45 6.91
C LEU A 736 2.14 6.72 7.19
N PHE A 737 1.44 7.07 8.28
CA PHE A 737 0.25 6.34 8.72
C PHE A 737 -0.80 6.22 7.60
N ASP A 738 -1.13 7.31 6.93
CA ASP A 738 -2.18 7.36 5.90
C ASP A 738 -1.84 6.49 4.68
N GLU A 739 -0.55 6.40 4.35
CA GLU A 739 -0.04 5.71 3.16
C GLU A 739 -0.10 4.18 3.36
N TYR A 740 0.37 3.70 4.53
CA TYR A 740 0.17 2.31 4.92
C TYR A 740 -1.32 1.96 5.07
N LEU A 741 -2.15 2.85 5.65
CA LEU A 741 -3.59 2.61 5.83
C LEU A 741 -4.29 2.34 4.50
N LYS A 742 -4.05 3.15 3.46
CA LYS A 742 -4.62 2.94 2.11
C LYS A 742 -4.30 1.55 1.59
N MET A 743 -3.01 1.20 1.57
CA MET A 743 -2.51 -0.05 0.99
C MET A 743 -2.97 -1.29 1.76
N ILE A 744 -3.16 -1.17 3.07
CA ILE A 744 -3.60 -2.28 3.94
C ILE A 744 -5.13 -2.47 3.89
N LEU A 745 -5.90 -1.40 3.72
CA LEU A 745 -7.33 -1.51 3.38
C LEU A 745 -7.52 -2.09 1.97
N GLN A 746 -6.66 -1.73 1.00
CA GLN A 746 -6.63 -2.33 -0.33
C GLN A 746 -6.28 -3.83 -0.26
N PHE A 747 -5.28 -4.22 0.54
CA PHE A 747 -4.97 -5.64 0.79
C PHE A 747 -6.21 -6.37 1.33
N GLY A 748 -6.90 -5.78 2.31
CA GLY A 748 -8.19 -6.28 2.82
C GLY A 748 -9.21 -6.54 1.73
N PHE A 749 -9.46 -5.60 0.81
CA PHE A 749 -10.36 -5.81 -0.33
C PHE A 749 -9.89 -6.94 -1.26
N THR A 750 -8.59 -7.05 -1.54
CA THR A 750 -8.04 -8.10 -2.42
C THR A 750 -8.06 -9.51 -1.81
N THR A 751 -8.28 -9.64 -0.50
CA THR A 751 -8.27 -10.95 0.19
C THR A 751 -9.63 -11.34 0.76
N ILE A 752 -10.31 -10.44 1.49
CA ILE A 752 -11.46 -10.79 2.35
C ILE A 752 -12.68 -11.29 1.56
N PHE A 753 -12.96 -10.68 0.40
CA PHE A 753 -14.11 -10.99 -0.43
C PHE A 753 -13.71 -11.49 -1.83
N VAL A 754 -12.50 -12.03 -1.98
CA VAL A 754 -11.91 -12.35 -3.30
C VAL A 754 -12.67 -13.45 -4.05
N ALA A 755 -13.39 -14.31 -3.34
CA ALA A 755 -14.31 -15.29 -3.91
C ALA A 755 -15.47 -14.65 -4.71
N ALA A 756 -15.87 -13.41 -4.39
CA ALA A 756 -16.94 -12.69 -5.11
C ALA A 756 -16.43 -11.84 -6.29
N PHE A 757 -15.14 -11.47 -6.31
CA PHE A 757 -14.57 -10.63 -7.37
C PHE A 757 -13.10 -11.00 -7.70
N PRO A 758 -12.86 -11.98 -8.59
CA PRO A 758 -11.52 -12.48 -8.90
C PRO A 758 -10.59 -11.46 -9.59
N LEU A 759 -11.13 -10.36 -10.14
CA LEU A 759 -10.35 -9.28 -10.74
C LEU A 759 -9.76 -8.29 -9.70
N ALA A 760 -10.07 -8.43 -8.41
CA ALA A 760 -9.56 -7.52 -7.37
C ALA A 760 -8.02 -7.35 -7.39
N PRO A 761 -7.20 -8.43 -7.49
CA PRO A 761 -5.74 -8.28 -7.53
C PRO A 761 -5.21 -7.58 -8.78
N LEU A 762 -5.93 -7.61 -9.90
CA LEU A 762 -5.54 -6.92 -11.14
C LEU A 762 -5.72 -5.39 -11.00
N LEU A 763 -6.87 -4.95 -10.48
CA LEU A 763 -7.11 -3.52 -10.24
C LEU A 763 -6.20 -2.98 -9.12
N ALA A 764 -5.93 -3.77 -8.09
CA ALA A 764 -4.94 -3.47 -7.06
C ALA A 764 -3.50 -3.36 -7.62
N LEU A 765 -3.10 -4.24 -8.54
CA LEU A 765 -1.80 -4.18 -9.21
C LEU A 765 -1.65 -2.90 -10.04
N ILE A 766 -2.68 -2.55 -10.83
CA ILE A 766 -2.71 -1.31 -11.63
C ILE A 766 -2.62 -0.09 -10.71
N ASN A 767 -3.37 -0.08 -9.61
CA ASN A 767 -3.28 1.01 -8.63
C ASN A 767 -1.88 1.14 -8.05
N ASN A 768 -1.29 0.07 -7.52
CA ASN A 768 0.04 0.13 -6.90
C ASN A 768 1.13 0.65 -7.85
N ILE A 769 1.07 0.33 -9.14
CA ILE A 769 2.03 0.83 -10.15
C ILE A 769 1.93 2.35 -10.29
N ILE A 770 0.71 2.91 -10.15
CA ILE A 770 0.45 4.35 -10.12
C ILE A 770 0.89 4.92 -8.76
N GLU A 771 0.48 4.30 -7.64
CA GLU A 771 0.73 4.76 -6.26
C GLU A 771 2.23 4.93 -5.98
N ILE A 772 3.06 3.95 -6.35
CA ILE A 772 4.54 4.02 -6.21
C ILE A 772 5.11 5.30 -6.83
N ARG A 773 4.50 5.81 -7.91
CA ARG A 773 4.97 7.01 -8.63
C ARG A 773 4.28 8.28 -8.15
N LEU A 774 3.01 8.22 -7.73
CA LEU A 774 2.32 9.30 -7.01
C LEU A 774 3.07 9.66 -5.72
N ASP A 775 3.32 8.67 -4.87
CA ASP A 775 4.10 8.80 -3.64
C ASP A 775 5.48 9.40 -3.93
N ALA A 776 6.26 8.78 -4.82
CA ALA A 776 7.60 9.25 -5.16
C ALA A 776 7.59 10.72 -5.64
N TYR A 777 6.61 11.10 -6.46
CA TYR A 777 6.43 12.48 -6.93
C TYR A 777 6.06 13.44 -5.80
N LYS A 778 5.12 13.05 -4.92
CA LYS A 778 4.67 13.78 -3.73
C LYS A 778 5.83 14.09 -2.78
N PHE A 779 6.60 13.06 -2.38
CA PHE A 779 7.76 13.18 -1.49
C PHE A 779 8.92 13.99 -2.08
N VAL A 780 9.15 13.92 -3.40
CA VAL A 780 10.29 14.63 -4.05
C VAL A 780 9.94 16.09 -4.39
N THR A 781 8.67 16.41 -4.70
CA THR A 781 8.30 17.70 -5.33
C THR A 781 7.27 18.56 -4.59
N GLN A 782 6.33 17.99 -3.82
CA GLN A 782 5.21 18.76 -3.25
C GLN A 782 5.27 18.97 -1.74
N TRP A 783 5.86 18.02 -1.01
CA TRP A 783 6.08 18.12 0.43
C TRP A 783 7.45 18.74 0.75
N ARG A 784 7.55 19.35 1.94
CA ARG A 784 8.82 19.60 2.63
C ARG A 784 9.51 18.27 2.95
N ARG A 785 10.84 18.27 3.04
CA ARG A 785 11.62 17.08 3.43
C ARG A 785 11.15 16.58 4.80
N PRO A 786 10.60 15.35 4.91
CA PRO A 786 10.27 14.77 6.22
C PRO A 786 11.53 14.49 7.01
N LEU A 787 11.40 14.40 8.34
CA LEU A 787 12.53 14.07 9.20
C LEU A 787 12.96 12.59 9.01
N PRO A 788 14.24 12.31 8.72
CA PRO A 788 14.75 10.95 8.66
C PRO A 788 14.63 10.25 10.01
N SER A 789 13.88 9.15 10.01
CA SER A 789 13.63 8.30 11.16
C SER A 789 14.01 6.85 10.83
N GLN A 790 14.54 6.15 11.82
CA GLN A 790 14.83 4.73 11.74
C GLN A 790 13.59 3.93 12.13
N ALA A 791 13.41 2.76 11.50
CA ALA A 791 12.37 1.79 11.82
C ALA A 791 12.85 0.41 11.38
N LYS A 792 12.95 -0.53 12.33
CA LYS A 792 13.42 -1.91 12.09
C LYS A 792 12.43 -2.74 11.26
N ASP A 793 11.13 -2.49 11.43
CA ASP A 793 10.09 -3.05 10.58
C ASP A 793 8.91 -2.08 10.37
N ILE A 794 7.79 -2.59 9.84
CA ILE A 794 6.57 -1.81 9.54
C ILE A 794 5.67 -1.60 10.78
N GLY A 795 6.11 -1.96 11.98
CA GLY A 795 5.33 -1.90 13.21
C GLY A 795 4.09 -2.79 13.19
N ILE A 796 3.05 -2.37 13.92
CA ILE A 796 1.78 -3.10 14.12
C ILE A 796 1.08 -3.51 12.81
N TRP A 797 1.40 -2.84 11.69
CA TRP A 797 0.89 -3.18 10.37
C TRP A 797 1.15 -4.64 9.96
N TYR A 798 2.25 -5.27 10.41
CA TYR A 798 2.45 -6.71 10.17
C TYR A 798 1.37 -7.57 10.84
N GLY A 799 1.07 -7.32 12.12
CA GLY A 799 0.03 -8.05 12.86
C GLY A 799 -1.38 -7.78 12.32
N ILE A 800 -1.63 -6.57 11.84
CA ILE A 800 -2.87 -6.20 11.15
C ILE A 800 -3.04 -7.01 9.85
N LEU A 801 -1.99 -7.10 9.01
CA LEU A 801 -2.02 -7.90 7.78
C LEU A 801 -2.23 -9.40 8.06
N GLU A 802 -1.62 -9.93 9.12
CA GLU A 802 -1.86 -11.32 9.55
C GLU A 802 -3.30 -11.55 10.04
N GLY A 803 -3.86 -10.61 10.81
CA GLY A 803 -5.27 -10.64 11.23
C GLY A 803 -6.25 -10.59 10.04
N ILE A 804 -5.99 -9.73 9.05
CA ILE A 804 -6.72 -9.70 7.77
C ILE A 804 -6.60 -11.04 7.05
N GLY A 805 -5.40 -11.65 7.03
CA GLY A 805 -5.17 -12.96 6.43
C GLY A 805 -5.99 -14.08 7.06
N ILE A 806 -6.17 -14.06 8.38
CA ILE A 806 -7.03 -15.03 9.11
C ILE A 806 -8.51 -14.77 8.79
N LEU A 807 -8.96 -13.52 8.90
CA LEU A 807 -10.34 -13.12 8.63
C LEU A 807 -10.76 -13.39 7.17
N SER A 808 -9.80 -13.30 6.25
CA SER A 808 -9.98 -13.63 4.83
C SER A 808 -10.36 -15.10 4.60
N VAL A 809 -9.71 -16.05 5.28
CA VAL A 809 -10.04 -17.49 5.16
C VAL A 809 -11.49 -17.74 5.55
N ILE A 810 -11.87 -17.21 6.72
CA ILE A 810 -13.22 -17.34 7.27
C ILE A 810 -14.24 -16.67 6.34
N THR A 811 -14.00 -15.42 5.93
CA THR A 811 -14.95 -14.66 5.12
C THR A 811 -15.19 -15.29 3.75
N ASN A 812 -14.14 -15.76 3.05
CA ASN A 812 -14.32 -16.45 1.77
C ASN A 812 -15.07 -17.79 1.93
N ALA A 813 -14.85 -18.54 3.02
CA ALA A 813 -15.61 -19.76 3.30
C ALA A 813 -17.11 -19.47 3.43
N PHE A 814 -17.47 -18.42 4.18
CA PHE A 814 -18.86 -17.97 4.32
C PHE A 814 -19.44 -17.40 3.00
N VAL A 815 -18.66 -16.67 2.20
CA VAL A 815 -19.13 -16.15 0.89
C VAL A 815 -19.45 -17.29 -0.08
N ILE A 816 -18.58 -18.31 -0.17
CA ILE A 816 -18.78 -19.48 -1.06
C ILE A 816 -19.94 -20.36 -0.56
N ALA A 817 -20.11 -20.50 0.76
CA ALA A 817 -21.20 -21.30 1.31
C ALA A 817 -22.56 -20.59 1.26
N VAL A 818 -22.63 -19.32 1.69
CA VAL A 818 -23.90 -18.61 1.95
C VAL A 818 -24.34 -17.77 0.74
N THR A 819 -23.43 -16.95 0.19
CA THR A 819 -23.75 -15.91 -0.81
C THR A 819 -23.72 -16.44 -2.26
N SER A 820 -22.77 -17.32 -2.56
CA SER A 820 -22.66 -18.05 -3.83
C SER A 820 -23.70 -19.17 -3.93
N ASP A 821 -24.09 -19.51 -5.17
CA ASP A 821 -24.96 -20.66 -5.46
C ASP A 821 -24.18 -21.96 -5.71
N PHE A 822 -22.88 -22.01 -5.38
CA PHE A 822 -22.04 -23.19 -5.60
C PHE A 822 -22.51 -24.42 -4.80
N ILE A 823 -22.75 -24.28 -3.50
CA ILE A 823 -23.16 -25.42 -2.64
C ILE A 823 -24.56 -25.96 -3.01
N PRO A 824 -25.60 -25.14 -3.25
CA PRO A 824 -26.89 -25.65 -3.68
C PRO A 824 -26.85 -26.35 -5.05
N ARG A 825 -26.10 -25.81 -6.02
CA ARG A 825 -25.84 -26.49 -7.32
C ARG A 825 -25.17 -27.86 -7.12
N LEU A 826 -24.18 -27.94 -6.23
CA LEU A 826 -23.47 -29.19 -5.90
C LEU A 826 -24.38 -30.23 -5.25
N VAL A 827 -25.20 -29.83 -4.27
CA VAL A 827 -26.17 -30.72 -3.59
C VAL A 827 -27.23 -31.21 -4.57
N TYR A 828 -27.69 -30.37 -5.49
CA TYR A 828 -28.60 -30.79 -6.56
C TYR A 828 -27.96 -31.87 -7.43
N ALA A 829 -26.81 -31.59 -8.05
CA ALA A 829 -26.15 -32.49 -9.00
C ALA A 829 -25.91 -33.91 -8.46
N TYR A 830 -25.56 -34.05 -7.17
CA TYR A 830 -25.28 -35.35 -6.55
C TYR A 830 -26.47 -36.05 -5.89
N LYS A 831 -27.58 -35.35 -5.57
CA LYS A 831 -28.68 -35.92 -4.77
C LYS A 831 -30.08 -35.81 -5.39
N TYR A 832 -30.31 -34.86 -6.30
CA TYR A 832 -31.64 -34.52 -6.82
C TYR A 832 -31.72 -34.33 -8.34
N GLY A 833 -30.60 -34.01 -8.99
CA GLY A 833 -30.50 -33.84 -10.44
C GLY A 833 -30.31 -35.16 -11.20
N PRO A 834 -30.26 -35.12 -12.54
CA PRO A 834 -30.22 -36.33 -13.39
C PRO A 834 -29.05 -37.29 -13.13
N CYS A 835 -27.96 -36.82 -12.52
CA CYS A 835 -26.78 -37.63 -12.21
C CYS A 835 -26.82 -38.29 -10.81
N ALA A 836 -27.92 -38.15 -10.06
CA ALA A 836 -28.12 -38.80 -8.76
C ALA A 836 -28.32 -40.31 -8.89
N GLY A 837 -27.22 -41.05 -9.13
CA GLY A 837 -27.18 -42.52 -9.15
C GLY A 837 -26.67 -43.16 -10.45
N GLN A 838 -26.22 -42.39 -11.45
CA GLN A 838 -25.64 -42.93 -12.68
C GLN A 838 -24.36 -42.20 -13.11
N SER A 839 -23.42 -42.96 -13.70
CA SER A 839 -22.15 -42.46 -14.23
C SER A 839 -22.30 -41.94 -15.67
N GLN A 840 -23.11 -40.91 -15.88
CA GLN A 840 -23.27 -40.21 -17.17
C GLN A 840 -22.45 -38.90 -17.24
N SER A 841 -22.41 -38.29 -18.42
CA SER A 841 -21.59 -37.11 -18.72
C SER A 841 -22.05 -35.84 -17.97
N ALA A 842 -21.06 -35.07 -17.48
CA ALA A 842 -21.27 -33.96 -16.55
C ALA A 842 -22.19 -32.83 -17.04
N GLU A 843 -22.30 -32.65 -18.36
CA GLU A 843 -23.09 -31.57 -18.99
C GLU A 843 -24.61 -31.71 -18.73
N GLY A 844 -25.11 -32.93 -18.49
CA GLY A 844 -26.52 -33.17 -18.18
C GLY A 844 -26.90 -32.97 -16.71
N CYS A 845 -25.94 -32.95 -15.78
CA CYS A 845 -26.21 -33.08 -14.33
C CYS A 845 -26.93 -31.88 -13.69
N MET A 846 -26.95 -30.73 -14.37
CA MET A 846 -27.55 -29.49 -13.88
C MET A 846 -28.91 -29.16 -14.52
N MET A 847 -29.39 -29.97 -15.46
CA MET A 847 -30.69 -29.74 -16.11
C MET A 847 -31.83 -29.89 -15.10
N GLY A 848 -32.76 -28.94 -15.10
CA GLY A 848 -33.88 -28.84 -14.16
C GLY A 848 -33.57 -28.09 -12.87
N TYR A 849 -32.33 -27.61 -12.67
CA TYR A 849 -31.90 -26.95 -11.44
C TYR A 849 -32.72 -25.69 -11.13
N VAL A 850 -32.97 -24.83 -12.13
CA VAL A 850 -33.69 -23.57 -11.91
C VAL A 850 -35.11 -23.86 -11.40
N ASN A 851 -35.81 -24.81 -12.02
CA ASN A 851 -37.15 -25.22 -11.65
C ASN A 851 -37.20 -25.84 -10.23
N ALA A 852 -36.18 -26.63 -9.87
CA ALA A 852 -36.07 -27.23 -8.53
C ALA A 852 -35.65 -26.23 -7.42
N SER A 853 -35.01 -25.11 -7.77
CA SER A 853 -34.57 -24.08 -6.81
C SER A 853 -35.64 -23.04 -6.44
N LEU A 854 -36.87 -23.19 -6.97
CA LEU A 854 -37.96 -22.23 -6.87
C LEU A 854 -39.21 -22.85 -6.21
N SER A 855 -39.59 -22.30 -5.05
CA SER A 855 -40.86 -22.63 -4.39
C SER A 855 -42.05 -21.96 -5.08
N ILE A 856 -43.19 -22.65 -5.09
CA ILE A 856 -44.46 -22.14 -5.63
C ILE A 856 -45.24 -21.44 -4.51
N PHE A 857 -45.82 -20.27 -4.82
CA PHE A 857 -46.72 -19.52 -3.95
C PHE A 857 -48.07 -19.29 -4.63
N ARG A 858 -49.17 -19.39 -3.86
CA ARG A 858 -50.52 -19.09 -4.34
C ARG A 858 -50.88 -17.63 -4.00
N VAL A 859 -51.30 -16.86 -5.01
CA VAL A 859 -51.49 -15.40 -4.88
C VAL A 859 -52.64 -15.02 -3.93
N SER A 860 -53.58 -15.93 -3.66
CA SER A 860 -54.62 -15.74 -2.62
C SER A 860 -54.07 -15.59 -1.20
N ASP A 861 -52.86 -16.09 -0.94
CA ASP A 861 -52.34 -16.29 0.41
C ASP A 861 -51.48 -15.09 0.88
N PHE A 862 -51.46 -13.99 0.11
CA PHE A 862 -50.77 -12.76 0.47
C PHE A 862 -51.42 -12.04 1.67
N GLU A 863 -50.58 -11.45 2.53
CA GLU A 863 -51.06 -10.42 3.46
C GLU A 863 -51.72 -9.27 2.68
N ARG A 864 -52.88 -8.79 3.15
CA ARG A 864 -53.65 -7.66 2.56
C ARG A 864 -52.86 -6.33 2.46
N ARG A 865 -51.64 -6.26 3.01
CA ARG A 865 -50.70 -5.14 2.92
C ARG A 865 -49.63 -5.30 1.83
N SER A 866 -49.27 -6.55 1.50
CA SER A 866 -48.22 -6.92 0.54
C SER A 866 -48.75 -7.40 -0.81
N GLN A 867 -50.07 -7.53 -0.96
CA GLN A 867 -50.69 -7.75 -2.26
C GLN A 867 -50.36 -6.57 -3.21
N PRO A 868 -49.85 -6.83 -4.43
CA PRO A 868 -49.59 -5.78 -5.41
C PRO A 868 -50.89 -5.15 -5.91
N ARG A 869 -50.84 -3.88 -6.35
CA ARG A 869 -52.01 -3.16 -6.89
C ARG A 869 -52.46 -3.64 -8.27
N THR A 870 -51.57 -4.27 -9.04
CA THR A 870 -51.87 -4.83 -10.36
C THR A 870 -51.97 -6.35 -10.28
N ASN A 871 -52.98 -6.92 -10.95
CA ASN A 871 -53.21 -8.37 -10.98
C ASN A 871 -52.28 -9.12 -11.97
N GLY A 872 -51.36 -8.39 -12.63
CA GLY A 872 -50.47 -8.91 -13.67
C GLY A 872 -51.06 -8.88 -15.09
N SER A 873 -52.37 -8.70 -15.24
CA SER A 873 -53.12 -8.57 -16.50
C SER A 873 -52.38 -7.76 -17.57
N ASP A 874 -51.89 -6.59 -17.17
CA ASP A 874 -51.34 -5.56 -18.05
C ASP A 874 -49.98 -5.95 -18.68
N MET A 875 -49.38 -7.06 -18.23
CA MET A 875 -48.06 -7.56 -18.64
C MET A 875 -48.04 -9.08 -18.91
N PHE A 876 -49.11 -9.80 -18.59
CA PHE A 876 -49.24 -11.26 -18.70
C PHE A 876 -50.53 -11.73 -19.37
N GLU A 877 -51.38 -10.80 -19.83
CA GLU A 877 -52.70 -11.02 -20.46
C GLU A 877 -53.76 -11.62 -19.52
N GLU A 878 -53.41 -12.63 -18.72
CA GLU A 878 -54.22 -13.17 -17.62
C GLU A 878 -53.82 -12.63 -16.23
N ALA A 879 -54.71 -12.83 -15.25
CA ALA A 879 -54.43 -12.54 -13.85
C ALA A 879 -53.57 -13.65 -13.20
N VAL A 880 -52.45 -13.28 -12.59
CA VAL A 880 -51.46 -14.21 -12.03
C VAL A 880 -52.03 -14.96 -10.82
N ARG A 881 -52.23 -16.28 -10.94
CA ARG A 881 -52.76 -17.16 -9.87
C ARG A 881 -51.67 -17.73 -8.95
N PHE A 882 -50.50 -18.00 -9.52
CA PHE A 882 -49.33 -18.54 -8.83
C PHE A 882 -48.09 -17.72 -9.21
N CYS A 883 -47.19 -17.48 -8.25
CA CYS A 883 -45.88 -16.90 -8.50
C CYS A 883 -44.80 -17.74 -7.81
N ARG A 884 -43.55 -17.65 -8.27
CA ARG A 884 -42.42 -18.39 -7.69
C ARG A 884 -41.46 -17.49 -6.91
N TYR A 885 -40.78 -18.08 -5.94
CA TYR A 885 -39.79 -17.42 -5.09
C TYR A 885 -38.65 -18.37 -4.71
N ARG A 886 -37.47 -17.82 -4.45
CA ARG A 886 -36.23 -18.58 -4.21
C ARG A 886 -36.07 -18.96 -2.74
N ASP A 887 -36.75 -20.02 -2.34
CA ASP A 887 -36.55 -20.75 -1.07
C ASP A 887 -36.84 -22.25 -1.32
N TYR A 888 -36.56 -23.11 -0.33
CA TYR A 888 -36.79 -24.56 -0.40
C TYR A 888 -37.97 -24.97 0.49
N ARG A 889 -39.20 -24.82 -0.03
CA ARG A 889 -40.46 -25.09 0.69
C ARG A 889 -41.43 -25.97 -0.07
N GLU A 890 -42.29 -26.65 0.69
CA GLU A 890 -43.33 -27.51 0.14
C GLU A 890 -44.45 -26.67 -0.53
N PRO A 891 -45.05 -27.16 -1.63
CA PRO A 891 -46.04 -26.43 -2.42
C PRO A 891 -47.36 -26.18 -1.66
N PRO A 892 -48.21 -25.25 -2.13
CA PRO A 892 -49.48 -24.89 -1.47
C PRO A 892 -50.52 -26.03 -1.41
N ASP A 893 -50.32 -27.10 -2.18
CA ASP A 893 -51.20 -28.28 -2.26
C ASP A 893 -50.64 -29.50 -1.50
N SER A 894 -49.58 -29.30 -0.70
CA SER A 894 -49.03 -30.32 0.19
C SER A 894 -49.77 -30.39 1.54
N ALA A 895 -49.50 -31.44 2.33
CA ALA A 895 -50.09 -31.62 3.66
C ALA A 895 -49.63 -30.57 4.69
N GLU A 896 -48.42 -30.01 4.53
CA GLU A 896 -47.87 -28.92 5.35
C GLU A 896 -47.41 -27.76 4.45
N PRO A 897 -48.33 -26.96 3.91
CA PRO A 897 -48.02 -25.96 2.90
C PRO A 897 -47.04 -24.91 3.42
N TYR A 898 -46.02 -24.59 2.61
CA TYR A 898 -44.97 -23.62 2.91
C TYR A 898 -44.00 -24.00 4.06
N SER A 899 -44.05 -25.24 4.55
CA SER A 899 -43.01 -25.86 5.40
C SER A 899 -41.67 -25.98 4.66
N TYR A 900 -40.55 -26.20 5.37
CA TYR A 900 -39.23 -26.39 4.73
C TYR A 900 -39.05 -27.82 4.24
N THR A 901 -38.67 -28.01 2.97
CA THR A 901 -38.43 -29.35 2.42
C THR A 901 -37.15 -29.98 2.98
N LEU A 902 -36.97 -31.28 2.80
CA LEU A 902 -35.69 -31.96 3.07
C LEU A 902 -34.52 -31.41 2.24
N GLN A 903 -34.77 -30.72 1.12
CA GLN A 903 -33.71 -30.07 0.35
C GLN A 903 -33.07 -28.91 1.13
N PHE A 904 -33.88 -28.12 1.85
CA PHE A 904 -33.40 -27.03 2.72
C PHE A 904 -32.34 -27.53 3.71
N TRP A 905 -32.65 -28.64 4.39
CA TRP A 905 -31.81 -29.22 5.42
C TRP A 905 -30.54 -29.86 4.86
N HIS A 906 -30.61 -30.56 3.72
CA HIS A 906 -29.41 -31.06 3.03
C HIS A 906 -28.49 -29.93 2.56
N VAL A 907 -29.04 -28.84 1.99
CA VAL A 907 -28.27 -27.66 1.59
C VAL A 907 -27.66 -26.94 2.79
N LEU A 908 -28.39 -26.80 3.91
CA LEU A 908 -27.87 -26.20 5.14
C LEU A 908 -26.74 -27.03 5.76
N ALA A 909 -26.89 -28.36 5.83
CA ALA A 909 -25.86 -29.27 6.32
C ALA A 909 -24.60 -29.22 5.44
N ALA A 910 -24.76 -29.26 4.11
CA ALA A 910 -23.65 -29.16 3.17
C ALA A 910 -22.90 -27.82 3.27
N ARG A 911 -23.62 -26.71 3.50
CA ARG A 911 -23.02 -25.38 3.73
C ARG A 911 -22.13 -25.36 4.98
N LEU A 912 -22.63 -25.89 6.11
CA LEU A 912 -21.88 -25.94 7.36
C LEU A 912 -20.66 -26.88 7.25
N ALA A 913 -20.84 -28.05 6.64
CA ALA A 913 -19.74 -29.00 6.39
C ALA A 913 -18.66 -28.40 5.48
N PHE A 914 -19.04 -27.68 4.41
CA PHE A 914 -18.09 -27.02 3.53
C PHE A 914 -17.26 -25.95 4.25
N ILE A 915 -17.88 -25.10 5.08
CA ILE A 915 -17.16 -24.07 5.85
C ILE A 915 -16.08 -24.73 6.72
N ILE A 916 -16.46 -25.75 7.51
CA ILE A 916 -15.54 -26.45 8.42
C ILE A 916 -14.37 -27.08 7.64
N VAL A 917 -14.66 -27.80 6.54
CA VAL A 917 -13.62 -28.46 5.73
C VAL A 917 -12.69 -27.46 5.05
N PHE A 918 -13.24 -26.39 4.44
CA PHE A 918 -12.46 -25.35 3.77
C PHE A 918 -11.55 -24.62 4.77
N GLU A 919 -12.09 -24.21 5.92
CA GLU A 919 -11.37 -23.50 6.97
C GLU A 919 -10.19 -24.32 7.51
N HIS A 920 -10.44 -25.57 7.91
CA HIS A 920 -9.39 -26.44 8.47
C HIS A 920 -8.35 -26.82 7.42
N MET A 921 -8.75 -27.09 6.17
CA MET A 921 -7.82 -27.34 5.06
C MET A 921 -6.89 -26.14 4.83
N VAL A 922 -7.45 -24.93 4.74
CA VAL A 922 -6.66 -23.72 4.45
C VAL A 922 -5.77 -23.33 5.63
N PHE A 923 -6.21 -23.49 6.89
CA PHE A 923 -5.33 -23.27 8.05
C PHE A 923 -4.24 -24.33 8.21
N ALA A 924 -4.51 -25.59 7.86
CA ALA A 924 -3.47 -26.63 7.80
C ALA A 924 -2.40 -26.27 6.75
N ILE A 925 -2.81 -25.80 5.56
CA ILE A 925 -1.88 -25.34 4.51
C ILE A 925 -1.12 -24.08 4.96
N LYS A 926 -1.76 -23.09 5.60
CA LYS A 926 -1.07 -21.92 6.20
C LYS A 926 0.04 -22.36 7.15
N THR A 927 -0.28 -23.28 8.07
CA THR A 927 0.63 -23.74 9.11
C THR A 927 1.80 -24.53 8.51
N LEU A 928 1.53 -25.37 7.51
CA LEU A 928 2.56 -26.10 6.76
C LEU A 928 3.52 -25.15 6.01
N ILE A 929 2.99 -24.10 5.36
CA ILE A 929 3.80 -23.10 4.66
C ILE A 929 4.69 -22.32 5.64
N ALA A 930 4.14 -21.88 6.77
CA ALA A 930 4.90 -21.18 7.82
C ALA A 930 5.99 -22.08 8.45
N TYR A 931 5.74 -23.38 8.59
CA TYR A 931 6.76 -24.34 9.03
C TYR A 931 7.87 -24.57 8.00
N LEU A 932 7.52 -24.63 6.71
CA LEU A 932 8.48 -24.87 5.61
C LEU A 932 9.34 -23.64 5.26
N ILE A 933 8.86 -22.42 5.56
CA ILE A 933 9.53 -21.16 5.21
C ILE A 933 10.16 -20.53 6.46
N PRO A 934 11.48 -20.68 6.71
CA PRO A 934 12.12 -20.08 7.88
C PRO A 934 12.26 -18.56 7.75
N ASP A 935 11.83 -17.80 8.77
CA ASP A 935 11.85 -16.33 8.83
C ASP A 935 13.21 -15.70 8.46
N LEU A 936 14.31 -16.39 8.77
CA LEU A 936 15.66 -15.97 8.45
C LEU A 936 16.24 -16.82 7.30
N PRO A 937 16.72 -16.23 6.19
CA PRO A 937 17.47 -16.96 5.18
C PRO A 937 18.83 -17.45 5.72
N LYS A 938 19.32 -18.59 5.21
CA LYS A 938 20.56 -19.24 5.67
C LYS A 938 21.76 -18.31 5.57
N ASP A 939 21.95 -17.70 4.41
CA ASP A 939 23.08 -16.81 4.11
C ASP A 939 23.13 -15.57 5.03
N LEU A 940 21.97 -15.08 5.49
CA LEU A 940 21.90 -13.99 6.46
C LEU A 940 22.34 -14.45 7.85
N ARG A 941 21.87 -15.60 8.34
CA ARG A 941 22.33 -16.14 9.64
C ARG A 941 23.84 -16.36 9.65
N ASP A 942 24.41 -16.81 8.54
CA ASP A 942 25.84 -17.06 8.45
C ASP A 942 26.65 -15.76 8.27
N ARG A 943 26.09 -14.70 7.65
CA ARG A 943 26.64 -13.32 7.73
C ARG A 943 26.67 -12.81 9.18
N MET A 944 25.52 -12.81 9.87
CA MET A 944 25.38 -12.34 11.25
C MET A 944 26.28 -13.09 12.25
N ARG A 945 26.39 -14.43 12.13
CA ARG A 945 27.30 -15.24 12.96
C ARG A 945 28.76 -14.84 12.76
N ARG A 946 29.17 -14.67 11.49
CA ARG A 946 30.53 -14.27 11.14
C ARG A 946 30.86 -12.87 11.64
N GLU A 947 29.91 -11.96 11.61
CA GLU A 947 30.06 -10.62 12.16
C GLU A 947 30.19 -10.62 13.68
N LYS A 948 29.31 -11.32 14.42
CA LYS A 948 29.44 -11.43 15.89
C LYS A 948 30.78 -12.11 16.29
N TYR A 949 31.29 -13.07 15.51
CA TYR A 949 32.62 -13.64 15.68
C TYR A 949 33.75 -12.60 15.44
N LEU A 950 33.70 -11.86 14.33
CA LEU A 950 34.71 -10.83 14.01
C LEU A 950 34.71 -9.69 15.03
N ILE A 951 33.54 -9.31 15.57
CA ILE A 951 33.45 -8.29 16.64
C ILE A 951 34.12 -8.81 17.92
N GLN A 952 33.89 -10.07 18.30
CA GLN A 952 34.57 -10.69 19.44
C GLN A 952 36.10 -10.76 19.25
N GLU A 953 36.55 -11.15 18.06
CA GLU A 953 37.98 -11.18 17.68
C GLU A 953 38.62 -9.77 17.76
N MET A 954 37.96 -8.74 17.22
CA MET A 954 38.42 -7.35 17.29
C MET A 954 38.41 -6.77 18.71
N MET A 955 37.43 -7.14 19.55
CA MET A 955 37.43 -6.74 20.97
C MET A 955 38.60 -7.36 21.72
N TYR A 956 38.89 -8.65 21.46
CA TYR A 956 40.03 -9.35 22.04
C TYR A 956 41.38 -8.78 21.57
N GLU A 957 41.55 -8.48 20.27
CA GLU A 957 42.74 -7.78 19.76
C GLU A 957 42.92 -6.40 20.45
N ALA A 958 41.85 -5.62 20.59
CA ALA A 958 41.91 -4.28 21.19
C ALA A 958 42.25 -4.31 22.69
N GLU A 959 41.72 -5.29 23.43
CA GLU A 959 42.08 -5.50 24.84
C GLU A 959 43.53 -6.00 24.97
N LEU A 960 43.98 -6.90 24.11
CA LEU A 960 45.36 -7.35 24.06
C LEU A 960 46.32 -6.20 23.75
N GLU A 961 45.99 -5.32 22.80
CA GLU A 961 46.76 -4.10 22.52
C GLU A 961 46.79 -3.14 23.72
N ARG A 962 45.67 -2.97 24.42
CA ARG A 962 45.62 -2.15 25.65
C ARG A 962 46.53 -2.73 26.72
N LEU A 963 46.44 -4.02 27.01
CA LEU A 963 47.30 -4.71 27.98
C LEU A 963 48.78 -4.66 27.58
N GLN A 964 49.09 -4.68 26.27
CA GLN A 964 50.45 -4.44 25.77
C GLN A 964 50.91 -2.98 25.98
N LYS A 965 50.05 -1.98 25.73
CA LYS A 965 50.35 -0.56 25.98
C LYS A 965 50.61 -0.32 27.47
N GLU A 966 49.73 -0.81 28.35
CA GLU A 966 49.92 -0.74 29.81
C GLU A 966 51.20 -1.46 30.28
N LYS A 967 51.54 -2.63 29.71
CA LYS A 967 52.83 -3.30 29.98
C LYS A 967 54.04 -2.50 29.47
N ARG A 968 53.95 -1.83 28.30
CA ARG A 968 55.01 -0.96 27.76
C ARG A 968 55.18 0.31 28.60
N GLU A 969 54.10 0.89 29.10
CA GLU A 969 54.13 2.06 29.99
C GLU A 969 54.69 1.71 31.37
N LYS A 970 54.29 0.57 31.96
CA LYS A 970 54.90 0.06 33.20
C LYS A 970 56.40 -0.20 33.02
N LYS A 971 56.83 -0.75 31.87
CA LYS A 971 58.26 -0.89 31.53
C LYS A 971 58.98 0.44 31.27
N LYS A 972 58.30 1.50 30.80
CA LYS A 972 58.87 2.85 30.71
C LYS A 972 59.03 3.48 32.08
N LYS A 973 57.99 3.49 32.93
CA LYS A 973 58.04 4.04 34.29
C LYS A 973 59.09 3.33 35.16
N GLY A 974 59.16 2.00 35.10
CA GLY A 974 60.19 1.21 35.78
C GLY A 974 61.63 1.43 35.29
N ARG A 975 61.85 2.11 34.15
CA ARG A 975 63.17 2.53 33.68
C ARG A 975 63.59 3.94 34.13
N VAL A 976 62.71 4.67 34.82
CA VAL A 976 63.01 6.03 35.36
C VAL A 976 63.56 5.97 36.80
N HIS A 977 63.41 4.85 37.52
CA HIS A 977 63.89 4.68 38.90
C HIS A 977 65.16 3.80 39.05
N HIS A 978 66.03 3.77 38.04
CA HIS A 978 67.33 3.08 38.10
C HIS A 978 68.50 3.95 37.61
N LYS A 979 68.49 5.23 37.98
CA LYS A 979 69.60 6.18 37.78
C LYS A 979 69.73 7.20 38.93
N GLU A 980 69.68 6.73 40.17
CA GLU A 980 70.07 7.47 41.38
C GLU A 980 70.22 6.48 42.54
N TRP A 981 71.46 6.14 42.88
CA TRP A 981 71.87 5.30 44.03
C TRP A 981 73.41 5.23 44.08
N PRO A 982 74.01 5.54 45.26
CA PRO A 982 74.00 6.86 45.89
C PRO A 982 74.85 7.88 45.11
#